data_AF-A0A954PKL5-F1
#
_entry.id   AF-A0A954PKL5-F1
#
_cell.length_a   1.000
_cell.length_b   1.000
_cell.length_c   1.000
_cell.angle_alpha   90.00
_cell.angle_beta   90.00
_cell.angle_gamma   90.00
#
_symmetry.space_group_name_H-M   'P 1'
#
loop_
_entity.id
_entity.type
_entity.pdbx_description
1 polymer ?
#
loop_
_entity_poly.entity_id
_entity_poly.type
_entity_poly.pdbx_seq_one_letter_code
_entity_poly.pdbx_strand_id
1 'polypeptide(L)'
;MKTILIRGLLVLCCLHSCRVVAQTTAVPWWEKYSGTEAQGEHVLGFWTFSEEGDAFIRDSSSHAHRATVRGGIWNAAGRFDGCLEGSAGYPVVDKSHGLHITRSSVLSPPGAFTVEMWIKAKEEKDFARESRPVLLDMKYVPGNHTGLMFSLTAADSGGKRQMVTQIGLGTHSEHWYSQPFDLPPGEWRHVAFTYDAQGTVGFFVDGGAMGSETKAGLGPMAPAVRDMAIGDRLGSNYNGFPGFVDEVRITSGTREFRPVAFEPEVARVVVLRGQEGVVLRGEVVNQTGQPLEEVAVTIVKPNSVPQSAIFRSVPAGGRLPVQFSLDASLKPGEYDLQFTTRLAKWGLHDSGYEGQAVLPFVIVPRPLPQRMPVVMWGVYGVEAVEQEIPRLKEIGFTHCMGLRADYQRIWEGGATALPASPKDIRRGREMLDTALENDLKIIVGTSPGRWLRTADAGKPFRRVDRQGKIDERHDVSGLFEPVKQFCFHTGAALGRAYGDHPAFAAALMHTEVRGESQVSFHPEEVEAYRQAHDAAIPDEVQNKNGVDYRKLKDFPQNRLIADDNPILQYYRWFWQVGDGWNELNTKLHQGLKSQIDRQDFWTFHDPAVRVPSISGSGGSADVLAHWTYSYPDPIRIGLCTDELFEMARSGGLGQDVMKMTQVIWYRSQTAPENSVSSGPTSPWVDQDPDAAYITISPMHLREAFWWKVARPIQGIMYHGWQSLVPTSSPGAYRFTNPHSQHELQRLVENVVEPLGPSLRQIPDPPADVAFLESFTSQMFARRGTYGWNGSWAGDMYHILMYAQLQPRVLYEESLLKGGLDGVKVLVLADCDVLTESVAQAIVDFQAAGGLVVGDGEVCPAIKPDYVVSRFSRSKQADADHAQLQAAARDLRLWLDPQYTWAVDSSNPNVVTRRRQFGSTDYVFAVNDHRDFGTYVGSYGLVMEDGLPSTTTLSLQRPTGFVYDLLSAREVQPTTAKTGSGLQLPLALGPCAGQLLMVTERPIRELLLSAPSAAQRGESIVVDIAVTDGTQPIDAVLPLEVRIIDPEGAEAEFSGYYGAVGGQQQISIDFAPNDRLGVWEIRARELASGKTTAAYVKLSSETP
;
A
#
# COMPACT_ATOMS: atom_id res chain seq x y z
N MET A 1 -60.76 18.69 -8.46
CA MET A 1 -61.91 17.98 -7.83
C MET A 1 -61.33 17.15 -6.67
N LYS A 2 -61.42 17.64 -5.43
CA LYS A 2 -62.42 17.23 -4.40
C LYS A 2 -62.28 15.71 -4.13
N THR A 3 -61.90 15.21 -2.93
CA THR A 3 -62.54 15.48 -1.62
C THR A 3 -61.74 14.86 -0.44
N ILE A 4 -61.36 15.68 0.56
CA ILE A 4 -61.42 15.55 2.06
C ILE A 4 -60.58 14.46 2.78
N LEU A 5 -59.55 14.80 3.59
CA LEU A 5 -59.49 15.38 4.96
C LEU A 5 -59.70 14.36 6.12
N ILE A 6 -58.67 14.19 6.97
CA ILE A 6 -58.64 13.99 8.45
C ILE A 6 -57.45 13.09 8.87
N ARG A 7 -56.33 13.72 9.24
CA ARG A 7 -55.62 13.61 10.54
C ARG A 7 -54.26 14.33 10.44
N GLY A 8 -54.26 15.59 10.88
CA GLY A 8 -53.06 16.32 11.23
C GLY A 8 -52.68 16.10 12.70
N LEU A 9 -51.42 16.42 13.01
CA LEU A 9 -50.74 16.47 14.31
C LEU A 9 -50.29 15.13 14.94
N LEU A 10 -49.04 15.14 15.41
CA LEU A 10 -48.24 14.10 16.12
C LEU A 10 -47.60 13.02 15.25
N VAL A 11 -46.37 13.26 14.76
CA VAL A 11 -45.12 12.63 15.25
C VAL A 11 -43.95 13.54 14.83
N LEU A 12 -43.80 14.64 15.56
CA LEU A 12 -42.52 15.37 15.66
C LEU A 12 -41.91 14.95 17.00
N CYS A 13 -41.58 13.67 17.15
CA CYS A 13 -40.91 13.15 18.34
C CYS A 13 -39.40 13.18 18.10
N CYS A 14 -38.78 14.26 18.58
CA CYS A 14 -37.53 14.28 19.31
C CYS A 14 -36.51 13.15 18.99
N LEU A 15 -35.84 13.24 17.84
CA LEU A 15 -34.43 12.84 17.78
C LEU A 15 -33.62 13.99 18.38
N HIS A 16 -33.66 14.12 19.71
CA HIS A 16 -32.59 14.82 20.43
C HIS A 16 -31.35 13.97 20.23
N SER A 17 -30.53 14.33 19.24
CA SER A 17 -29.12 13.99 19.20
C SER A 17 -28.57 14.22 20.61
N CYS A 18 -28.23 13.15 21.32
CA CYS A 18 -27.46 13.20 22.56
C CYS A 18 -26.12 13.85 22.21
N ARG A 19 -26.07 15.19 22.27
CA ARG A 19 -24.80 15.91 22.24
C ARG A 19 -24.04 15.45 23.46
N VAL A 20 -22.84 14.91 23.25
CA VAL A 20 -21.85 14.77 24.31
C VAL A 20 -21.65 16.17 24.89
N VAL A 21 -22.16 16.41 26.09
CA VAL A 21 -21.87 17.63 26.84
C VAL A 21 -20.49 17.41 27.45
N ALA A 22 -19.43 17.77 26.74
CA ALA A 22 -18.08 17.76 27.29
C ALA A 22 -17.75 19.15 27.82
N GLN A 23 -17.40 19.25 29.10
CA GLN A 23 -16.80 20.47 29.65
C GLN A 23 -15.31 20.46 29.30
N THR A 24 -14.86 21.40 28.47
CA THR A 24 -13.45 21.52 28.11
C THR A 24 -12.63 22.28 29.15
N THR A 25 -13.26 23.14 29.93
CA THR A 25 -12.54 23.89 30.98
C THR A 25 -12.24 23.02 32.19
N ALA A 26 -10.97 22.94 32.57
CA ALA A 26 -10.47 22.28 33.75
C ALA A 26 -11.17 22.78 35.01
N VAL A 27 -11.69 21.85 35.80
CA VAL A 27 -12.43 22.18 37.01
C VAL A 27 -11.49 22.46 38.18
N PRO A 28 -11.76 23.47 39.03
CA PRO A 28 -10.99 23.72 40.24
C PRO A 28 -11.41 22.74 41.35
N TRP A 29 -11.13 21.44 41.14
CA TRP A 29 -11.59 20.34 41.99
C TRP A 29 -11.09 20.39 43.45
N TRP A 30 -10.06 21.21 43.73
CA TRP A 30 -9.55 21.46 45.08
C TRP A 30 -10.30 22.55 45.84
N GLU A 31 -11.22 23.25 45.19
CA GLU A 31 -12.12 24.22 45.82
C GLU A 31 -13.47 23.56 46.14
N LYS A 32 -14.14 24.07 47.17
CA LYS A 32 -15.47 23.59 47.55
C LYS A 32 -16.48 23.98 46.47
N TYR A 33 -17.22 23.01 45.93
CA TYR A 33 -18.23 23.29 44.90
C TYR A 33 -19.40 24.09 45.48
N SER A 34 -19.90 25.07 44.71
CA SER A 34 -21.04 25.91 45.09
C SER A 34 -21.85 26.38 43.88
N GLY A 35 -23.03 26.98 44.12
CA GLY A 35 -23.88 27.52 43.06
C GLY A 35 -24.27 26.46 42.01
N THR A 36 -24.09 26.78 40.73
CA THR A 36 -24.40 25.87 39.61
C THR A 36 -23.56 24.60 39.61
N GLU A 37 -22.36 24.63 40.21
CA GLU A 37 -21.49 23.47 40.35
C GLU A 37 -21.92 22.54 41.49
N ALA A 38 -22.74 23.00 42.44
CA ALA A 38 -23.31 22.13 43.46
C ALA A 38 -24.74 21.69 43.11
N GLN A 39 -25.54 22.58 42.51
CA GLN A 39 -27.00 22.44 42.38
C GLN A 39 -27.53 22.62 40.94
N GLY A 40 -26.66 22.76 39.94
CA GLY A 40 -27.09 22.85 38.55
C GLY A 40 -27.67 21.53 38.03
N GLU A 41 -28.49 21.58 36.98
CA GLU A 41 -29.15 20.40 36.39
C GLU A 41 -28.18 19.31 35.91
N HIS A 42 -26.93 19.66 35.64
CA HIS A 42 -25.89 18.70 35.26
C HIS A 42 -25.32 17.92 36.46
N VAL A 43 -25.62 18.32 37.70
CA VAL A 43 -25.20 17.62 38.93
C VAL A 43 -26.25 16.58 39.29
N LEU A 44 -25.98 15.34 38.91
CA LEU A 44 -26.89 14.21 39.06
C LEU A 44 -26.99 13.72 40.51
N GLY A 45 -25.97 13.97 41.34
CA GLY A 45 -25.98 13.71 42.77
C GLY A 45 -24.72 14.26 43.42
N PHE A 46 -24.82 14.78 44.64
CA PHE A 46 -23.68 15.39 45.33
C PHE A 46 -23.78 15.25 46.85
N TRP A 47 -22.82 14.56 47.48
CA TRP A 47 -22.77 14.33 48.92
C TRP A 47 -21.53 14.97 49.53
N THR A 48 -21.74 16.06 50.27
CA THR A 48 -20.68 16.88 50.90
C THR A 48 -20.38 16.48 52.34
N PHE A 49 -21.22 15.64 52.95
CA PHE A 49 -21.11 15.17 54.35
C PHE A 49 -20.82 16.27 55.39
N SER A 50 -21.27 17.50 55.13
CA SER A 50 -20.77 18.70 55.82
C SER A 50 -21.15 18.78 57.31
N GLU A 51 -22.23 18.11 57.72
CA GLU A 51 -22.80 18.18 59.06
C GLU A 51 -23.29 16.79 59.51
N GLU A 52 -23.31 16.56 60.83
CA GLU A 52 -23.82 15.32 61.44
C GLU A 52 -25.36 15.24 61.45
N GLY A 53 -25.91 14.11 61.87
CA GLY A 53 -27.36 13.90 61.97
C GLY A 53 -28.05 13.77 60.61
N ASP A 54 -29.25 14.33 60.46
CA ASP A 54 -30.05 14.21 59.22
C ASP A 54 -29.38 14.88 58.00
N ALA A 55 -28.47 15.84 58.23
CA ALA A 55 -27.71 16.50 57.18
C ALA A 55 -26.62 15.60 56.56
N PHE A 56 -26.15 14.58 57.29
CA PHE A 56 -25.10 13.65 56.83
C PHE A 56 -25.50 12.87 55.58
N ILE A 57 -26.79 12.52 55.47
CA ILE A 57 -27.34 11.74 54.37
C ILE A 57 -27.90 12.58 53.22
N ARG A 58 -27.78 13.92 53.32
CA ARG A 58 -28.38 14.86 52.38
C ARG A 58 -27.60 14.84 51.06
N ASP A 59 -28.35 14.66 49.97
CA ASP A 59 -27.88 15.02 48.63
C ASP A 59 -28.02 16.53 48.44
N SER A 60 -26.88 17.20 48.28
CA SER A 60 -26.73 18.64 48.09
C SER A 60 -27.03 19.10 46.66
N SER A 61 -27.31 18.17 45.73
CA SER A 61 -27.79 18.50 44.38
C SER A 61 -29.26 18.96 44.37
N SER A 62 -29.74 19.43 43.21
CA SER A 62 -31.15 19.79 43.02
C SER A 62 -32.12 18.59 43.05
N HIS A 63 -31.62 17.36 43.14
CA HIS A 63 -32.42 16.14 43.02
C HIS A 63 -32.82 15.50 44.35
N ALA A 64 -32.20 15.90 45.47
CA ALA A 64 -32.56 15.48 46.82
C ALA A 64 -32.73 13.94 46.98
N HIS A 65 -31.77 13.17 46.48
CA HIS A 65 -31.77 11.71 46.58
C HIS A 65 -31.87 11.24 48.04
N ARG A 66 -32.79 10.30 48.31
CA ARG A 66 -32.99 9.73 49.65
C ARG A 66 -31.91 8.71 49.96
N ALA A 67 -31.23 8.84 51.10
CA ALA A 67 -30.20 7.92 51.53
C ALA A 67 -30.43 7.38 52.95
N THR A 68 -29.77 6.27 53.28
CA THR A 68 -29.77 5.64 54.60
C THR A 68 -28.35 5.23 54.97
N VAL A 69 -27.91 5.55 56.20
CA VAL A 69 -26.59 5.12 56.69
C VAL A 69 -26.63 3.65 57.06
N ARG A 70 -25.68 2.86 56.53
CA ARG A 70 -25.50 1.45 56.92
C ARG A 70 -24.05 1.23 57.32
N GLY A 71 -23.78 1.47 58.61
CA GLY A 71 -22.47 1.29 59.25
C GLY A 71 -21.39 2.31 58.86
N GLY A 72 -21.70 3.25 57.95
CA GLY A 72 -20.88 4.44 57.74
C GLY A 72 -20.96 5.39 58.94
N ILE A 73 -19.85 6.06 59.26
CA ILE A 73 -19.73 6.95 60.40
C ILE A 73 -19.48 8.37 59.87
N TRP A 74 -20.15 9.37 60.42
CA TRP A 74 -19.79 10.76 60.14
C TRP A 74 -18.55 11.16 60.94
N ASN A 75 -17.59 11.82 60.31
CA ASN A 75 -16.37 12.30 60.96
C ASN A 75 -16.12 13.78 60.61
N ALA A 76 -15.85 14.60 61.62
CA ALA A 76 -15.60 16.04 61.48
C ALA A 76 -14.26 16.39 60.79
N ALA A 77 -13.38 15.42 60.53
CA ALA A 77 -12.09 15.61 59.88
C ALA A 77 -12.15 15.36 58.36
N GLY A 78 -13.16 15.96 57.71
CA GLY A 78 -13.33 15.94 56.25
C GLY A 78 -12.28 16.76 55.52
N ARG A 79 -12.37 16.78 54.18
CA ARG A 79 -11.48 17.59 53.34
C ARG A 79 -11.84 19.07 53.46
N PHE A 80 -13.13 19.39 53.47
CA PHE A 80 -13.61 20.76 53.65
C PHE A 80 -14.33 20.94 54.99
N ASP A 81 -15.25 20.04 55.32
CA ASP A 81 -16.02 20.06 56.56
C ASP A 81 -16.02 18.65 57.20
N GLY A 82 -17.17 17.96 57.23
CA GLY A 82 -17.25 16.55 57.63
C GLY A 82 -17.02 15.58 56.46
N CYS A 83 -16.95 14.28 56.75
CA CYS A 83 -16.78 13.22 55.75
C CYS A 83 -17.45 11.90 56.20
N LEU A 84 -17.58 10.97 55.25
CA LEU A 84 -17.94 9.58 55.52
C LEU A 84 -16.69 8.78 55.90
N GLU A 85 -16.63 8.29 57.13
CA GLU A 85 -15.62 7.33 57.58
C GLU A 85 -16.14 5.89 57.39
N GLY A 86 -15.38 5.11 56.62
CA GLY A 86 -15.61 3.69 56.35
C GLY A 86 -14.63 2.77 57.10
N SER A 87 -14.85 1.46 56.97
CA SER A 87 -14.02 0.40 57.53
C SER A 87 -13.93 -0.78 56.56
N ALA A 88 -12.95 -1.66 56.75
CA ALA A 88 -12.83 -2.88 55.96
C ALA A 88 -14.00 -3.81 56.26
N GLY A 89 -14.64 -4.36 55.23
CA GLY A 89 -15.55 -5.49 55.44
C GLY A 89 -14.87 -6.83 55.27
N TYR A 90 -15.50 -7.84 54.66
CA TYR A 90 -14.98 -9.23 54.66
C TYR A 90 -13.57 -9.30 54.05
N PRO A 91 -12.62 -10.04 54.67
CA PRO A 91 -12.80 -10.99 55.77
C PRO A 91 -12.74 -10.38 57.18
N VAL A 92 -12.55 -9.05 57.33
CA VAL A 92 -12.46 -8.39 58.64
C VAL A 92 -13.82 -8.43 59.35
N VAL A 93 -14.88 -7.96 58.68
CA VAL A 93 -16.26 -8.03 59.17
C VAL A 93 -17.27 -8.06 58.01
N ASP A 94 -18.21 -8.99 58.00
CA ASP A 94 -19.23 -9.07 56.94
C ASP A 94 -20.42 -8.14 57.25
N LYS A 95 -20.18 -6.83 57.25
CA LYS A 95 -21.19 -5.77 57.46
C LYS A 95 -20.96 -4.59 56.52
N SER A 96 -22.03 -3.85 56.24
CA SER A 96 -21.96 -2.59 55.48
C SER A 96 -21.30 -1.48 56.31
N HIS A 97 -20.50 -0.63 55.66
CA HIS A 97 -19.74 0.50 56.20
C HIS A 97 -19.89 1.79 55.37
N GLY A 98 -21.04 1.97 54.71
CA GLY A 98 -21.25 3.06 53.75
C GLY A 98 -22.63 3.71 53.83
N LEU A 99 -22.88 4.64 52.90
CA LEU A 99 -24.17 5.30 52.69
C LEU A 99 -24.92 4.62 51.53
N HIS A 100 -26.20 4.27 51.74
CA HIS A 100 -27.03 3.61 50.72
C HIS A 100 -28.12 4.57 50.22
N ILE A 101 -28.06 4.90 48.94
CA ILE A 101 -28.91 5.85 48.23
C ILE A 101 -29.98 5.08 47.46
N THR A 102 -31.23 5.49 47.65
CA THR A 102 -32.38 4.89 46.96
C THR A 102 -32.22 5.06 45.46
N ARG A 103 -32.44 3.97 44.72
CA ARG A 103 -32.35 3.96 43.26
C ARG A 103 -33.13 5.10 42.61
N SER A 104 -32.46 5.78 41.69
CA SER A 104 -33.00 6.87 40.89
C SER A 104 -32.54 6.73 39.44
N SER A 105 -33.43 7.02 38.49
CA SER A 105 -33.06 7.06 37.07
C SER A 105 -32.10 8.20 36.74
N VAL A 106 -32.05 9.26 37.57
CA VAL A 106 -31.14 10.40 37.41
C VAL A 106 -29.68 9.97 37.60
N LEU A 107 -29.42 9.05 38.54
CA LEU A 107 -28.09 8.47 38.79
C LEU A 107 -27.69 7.42 37.74
N SER A 108 -28.51 7.22 36.70
CA SER A 108 -28.23 6.34 35.57
C SER A 108 -28.40 7.10 34.24
N PRO A 109 -27.52 8.08 33.98
CA PRO A 109 -27.64 8.95 32.81
C PRO A 109 -27.53 8.13 31.51
N PRO A 110 -28.36 8.42 30.49
CA PRO A 110 -28.32 7.72 29.20
C PRO A 110 -27.21 8.22 28.26
N GLY A 111 -26.40 9.19 28.71
CA GLY A 111 -25.29 9.77 27.95
C GLY A 111 -24.00 9.77 28.77
N ALA A 112 -23.01 10.55 28.32
CA ALA A 112 -21.74 10.69 29.03
C ALA A 112 -21.94 11.16 30.49
N PHE A 113 -21.06 10.76 31.38
CA PHE A 113 -21.10 11.14 32.80
C PHE A 113 -19.72 11.09 33.46
N THR A 114 -19.61 11.71 34.63
CA THR A 114 -18.40 11.74 35.44
C THR A 114 -18.73 11.42 36.90
N VAL A 115 -17.90 10.61 37.55
CA VAL A 115 -17.93 10.36 38.99
C VAL A 115 -16.62 10.83 39.59
N GLU A 116 -16.70 11.64 40.65
CA GLU A 116 -15.55 12.17 41.36
C GLU A 116 -15.78 12.16 42.88
N MET A 117 -14.70 12.06 43.66
CA MET A 117 -14.75 12.11 45.12
C MET A 117 -13.36 12.38 45.71
N TRP A 118 -13.33 12.75 46.98
CA TRP A 118 -12.13 12.76 47.79
C TRP A 118 -12.03 11.48 48.61
N ILE A 119 -10.83 10.90 48.67
CA ILE A 119 -10.53 9.75 49.51
C ILE A 119 -9.28 9.98 50.35
N LYS A 120 -9.27 9.48 51.58
CA LYS A 120 -8.09 9.45 52.46
C LYS A 120 -7.98 8.08 53.10
N ALA A 121 -6.90 7.37 52.78
CA ALA A 121 -6.64 6.03 53.30
C ALA A 121 -6.30 6.05 54.79
N LYS A 122 -6.73 5.03 55.54
CA LYS A 122 -6.20 4.74 56.88
C LYS A 122 -4.81 4.09 56.77
N GLU A 123 -4.14 3.98 57.91
CA GLU A 123 -2.87 3.26 58.05
C GLU A 123 -2.99 1.81 57.59
N GLU A 124 -1.89 1.21 57.14
CA GLU A 124 -1.85 -0.14 56.55
C GLU A 124 -2.45 -1.23 57.48
N LYS A 125 -2.33 -1.05 58.80
CA LYS A 125 -2.94 -1.95 59.80
C LYS A 125 -4.48 -2.04 59.69
N ASP A 126 -5.11 -0.98 59.21
CA ASP A 126 -6.57 -0.84 59.07
C ASP A 126 -6.99 -0.95 57.59
N PHE A 127 -6.06 -0.69 56.65
CA PHE A 127 -6.24 -0.84 55.21
C PHE A 127 -5.15 -1.73 54.60
N ALA A 128 -5.36 -3.04 54.71
CA ALA A 128 -4.39 -4.03 54.25
C ALA A 128 -4.14 -3.97 52.73
N ARG A 129 -2.93 -4.34 52.30
CA ARG A 129 -2.48 -4.26 50.89
C ARG A 129 -3.37 -5.10 49.96
N GLU A 130 -3.81 -6.25 50.41
CA GLU A 130 -4.67 -7.18 49.67
C GLU A 130 -6.13 -6.72 49.53
N SER A 131 -6.56 -5.73 50.33
CA SER A 131 -7.93 -5.22 50.31
C SER A 131 -8.28 -4.63 48.94
N ARG A 132 -9.50 -4.90 48.46
CA ARG A 132 -10.06 -4.41 47.19
C ARG A 132 -11.34 -3.61 47.45
N PRO A 133 -11.22 -2.41 48.02
CA PRO A 133 -12.37 -1.66 48.48
C PRO A 133 -13.19 -1.12 47.30
N VAL A 134 -14.49 -1.01 47.53
CA VAL A 134 -15.44 -0.41 46.59
C VAL A 134 -15.78 0.98 47.10
N LEU A 135 -15.56 1.98 46.24
CA LEU A 135 -15.82 3.39 46.54
C LEU A 135 -17.26 3.76 46.23
N LEU A 136 -17.82 3.20 45.14
CA LEU A 136 -19.21 3.38 44.74
C LEU A 136 -19.73 2.14 44.02
N ASP A 137 -20.94 1.67 44.35
CA ASP A 137 -21.54 0.48 43.74
C ASP A 137 -23.02 0.68 43.39
N MET A 138 -23.40 0.33 42.17
CA MET A 138 -24.78 0.22 41.68
C MET A 138 -25.08 -1.15 41.04
N LYS A 139 -24.11 -2.09 41.05
CA LYS A 139 -24.17 -3.39 40.35
C LYS A 139 -24.37 -4.56 41.30
N TYR A 140 -23.56 -4.58 42.35
CA TYR A 140 -23.40 -5.61 43.37
C TYR A 140 -22.92 -7.01 42.96
N VAL A 141 -23.43 -7.65 41.90
CA VAL A 141 -22.98 -9.01 41.49
C VAL A 141 -22.38 -9.00 40.08
N PRO A 142 -21.33 -9.79 39.79
CA PRO A 142 -20.70 -9.83 38.46
C PRO A 142 -21.67 -10.09 37.30
N GLY A 143 -22.73 -10.88 37.52
CA GLY A 143 -23.77 -11.18 36.52
C GLY A 143 -24.84 -10.10 36.34
N ASN A 144 -24.73 -8.94 37.02
CA ASN A 144 -25.62 -7.81 36.80
C ASN A 144 -25.01 -6.84 35.78
N HIS A 145 -25.61 -6.78 34.59
CA HIS A 145 -25.18 -5.96 33.47
C HIS A 145 -25.81 -4.56 33.45
N THR A 146 -26.22 -4.04 34.61
CA THR A 146 -26.73 -2.66 34.78
C THR A 146 -25.88 -1.87 35.77
N GLY A 147 -25.95 -0.53 35.72
CA GLY A 147 -25.23 0.37 36.64
C GLY A 147 -23.71 0.26 36.55
N LEU A 148 -23.02 0.89 37.51
CA LEU A 148 -21.56 0.92 37.58
C LEU A 148 -21.01 0.54 38.96
N MET A 149 -19.76 0.11 39.00
CA MET A 149 -18.99 -0.09 40.24
C MET A 149 -17.63 0.56 40.09
N PHE A 150 -17.26 1.44 41.03
CA PHE A 150 -15.98 2.12 41.11
C PHE A 150 -15.23 1.63 42.35
N SER A 151 -14.01 1.13 42.16
CA SER A 151 -13.26 0.38 43.17
C SER A 151 -11.74 0.56 43.02
N LEU A 152 -10.99 0.10 44.01
CA LEU A 152 -9.53 0.01 43.97
C LEU A 152 -9.05 -1.44 43.93
N THR A 153 -7.94 -1.68 43.23
CA THR A 153 -7.24 -2.97 43.28
C THR A 153 -6.53 -3.19 44.61
N ALA A 154 -6.05 -4.43 44.83
CA ALA A 154 -5.00 -4.69 45.80
C ALA A 154 -3.75 -3.87 45.41
N ALA A 155 -2.93 -3.54 46.40
CA ALA A 155 -1.65 -2.88 46.19
C ALA A 155 -0.67 -3.85 45.52
N ASP A 156 0.11 -3.35 44.56
CA ASP A 156 1.18 -4.09 43.89
C ASP A 156 2.42 -4.26 44.81
N SER A 157 3.52 -4.80 44.28
CA SER A 157 4.77 -4.95 45.05
C SER A 157 5.38 -3.62 45.50
N GLY A 158 5.12 -2.52 44.77
CA GLY A 158 5.55 -1.16 45.09
C GLY A 158 4.63 -0.41 46.05
N GLY A 159 3.46 -0.97 46.38
CA GLY A 159 2.46 -0.35 47.26
C GLY A 159 1.43 0.50 46.51
N LYS A 160 1.48 0.54 45.18
CA LYS A 160 0.57 1.33 44.34
C LYS A 160 -0.71 0.57 44.05
N ARG A 161 -1.80 1.30 43.83
CA ARG A 161 -3.12 0.73 43.50
C ARG A 161 -3.59 1.28 42.16
N GLN A 162 -4.54 0.58 41.54
CA GLN A 162 -5.25 1.07 40.35
C GLN A 162 -6.71 1.33 40.70
N MET A 163 -7.28 2.33 40.06
CA MET A 163 -8.73 2.52 39.97
C MET A 163 -9.31 1.53 38.98
N VAL A 164 -10.48 0.97 39.31
CA VAL A 164 -11.23 0.07 38.45
C VAL A 164 -12.66 0.57 38.38
N THR A 165 -13.13 0.87 37.17
CA THR A 165 -14.56 1.08 36.92
C THR A 165 -15.11 -0.08 36.10
N GLN A 166 -16.27 -0.59 36.50
CA GLN A 166 -17.02 -1.58 35.76
C GLN A 166 -18.37 -0.98 35.38
N ILE A 167 -18.74 -1.01 34.09
CA ILE A 167 -20.00 -0.43 33.59
C ILE A 167 -20.84 -1.53 32.96
N GLY A 168 -22.12 -1.58 33.32
CA GLY A 168 -23.09 -2.51 32.74
C GLY A 168 -23.73 -1.96 31.47
N LEU A 169 -23.73 -2.75 30.40
CA LEU A 169 -24.22 -2.38 29.06
C LEU A 169 -25.52 -3.12 28.69
N GLY A 170 -26.19 -3.71 29.68
CA GLY A 170 -27.47 -4.42 29.54
C GLY A 170 -27.29 -5.92 29.29
N THR A 171 -26.44 -6.31 28.33
CA THR A 171 -26.18 -7.73 27.99
C THR A 171 -24.89 -8.27 28.59
N HIS A 172 -23.91 -7.39 28.86
CA HIS A 172 -22.62 -7.70 29.45
C HIS A 172 -22.13 -6.50 30.29
N SER A 173 -21.01 -6.66 30.99
CA SER A 173 -20.33 -5.57 31.70
C SER A 173 -18.89 -5.50 31.23
N GLU A 174 -18.35 -4.29 31.08
CA GLU A 174 -16.95 -4.05 30.72
C GLU A 174 -16.18 -3.44 31.89
N HIS A 175 -14.87 -3.66 31.91
CA HIS A 175 -13.94 -3.18 32.93
C HIS A 175 -12.88 -2.26 32.33
N TRP A 176 -12.50 -1.21 33.06
CA TRP A 176 -11.38 -0.34 32.71
C TRP A 176 -10.49 -0.13 33.93
N TYR A 177 -9.20 0.08 33.69
CA TYR A 177 -8.16 0.20 34.71
C TYR A 177 -7.37 1.49 34.53
N SER A 178 -7.07 2.19 35.62
CA SER A 178 -6.10 3.29 35.59
C SER A 178 -4.66 2.78 35.58
N GLN A 179 -3.71 3.65 35.29
CA GLN A 179 -2.31 3.48 35.67
C GLN A 179 -2.18 3.37 37.21
N PRO A 180 -1.18 2.64 37.74
CA PRO A 180 -0.94 2.56 39.17
C PRO A 180 -0.57 3.91 39.78
N PHE A 181 -1.17 4.25 40.92
CA PHE A 181 -0.92 5.50 41.65
C PHE A 181 -0.65 5.26 43.13
N ASP A 182 0.05 6.20 43.75
CA ASP A 182 0.34 6.21 45.17
C ASP A 182 -0.89 6.70 45.96
N LEU A 183 -1.29 5.97 47.00
CA LEU A 183 -2.35 6.36 47.94
C LEU A 183 -1.79 6.32 49.37
N PRO A 184 -0.97 7.31 49.76
CA PRO A 184 -0.34 7.35 51.08
C PRO A 184 -1.40 7.47 52.20
N PRO A 185 -1.22 6.75 53.33
CA PRO A 185 -2.09 6.89 54.49
C PRO A 185 -2.16 8.33 55.01
N GLY A 186 -3.35 8.76 55.43
CA GLY A 186 -3.55 10.07 56.06
C GLY A 186 -3.62 11.26 55.10
N GLU A 187 -3.36 11.07 53.80
CA GLU A 187 -3.44 12.14 52.79
C GLU A 187 -4.75 12.08 52.00
N TRP A 188 -5.37 13.25 51.80
CA TRP A 188 -6.54 13.40 50.93
C TRP A 188 -6.10 13.42 49.46
N ARG A 189 -6.69 12.53 48.66
CA ARG A 189 -6.51 12.44 47.21
C ARG A 189 -7.85 12.63 46.52
N HIS A 190 -7.90 13.45 45.49
CA HIS A 190 -9.09 13.53 44.62
C HIS A 190 -8.98 12.45 43.55
N VAL A 191 -10.05 11.67 43.37
CA VAL A 191 -10.12 10.60 42.38
C VAL A 191 -11.36 10.75 41.53
N ALA A 192 -11.23 10.54 40.22
CA ALA A 192 -12.36 10.63 39.30
C ALA A 192 -12.23 9.69 38.10
N PHE A 193 -13.37 9.37 37.50
CA PHE A 193 -13.41 8.83 36.14
C PHE A 193 -14.51 9.48 35.30
N THR A 194 -14.28 9.55 33.99
CA THR A 194 -15.25 10.00 32.98
C THR A 194 -15.65 8.82 32.10
N TYR A 195 -16.89 8.81 31.59
CA TYR A 195 -17.36 7.89 30.57
C TYR A 195 -18.07 8.66 29.46
N ASP A 196 -17.68 8.45 28.19
CA ASP A 196 -18.21 9.19 27.04
C ASP A 196 -19.51 8.61 26.44
N ALA A 197 -20.01 7.51 27.01
CA ALA A 197 -21.12 6.70 26.50
C ALA A 197 -20.91 6.06 25.12
N GLN A 198 -19.67 6.02 24.64
CA GLN A 198 -19.23 5.42 23.37
C GLN A 198 -18.07 4.43 23.55
N GLY A 199 -17.63 4.20 24.79
CA GLY A 199 -16.65 3.18 25.15
C GLY A 199 -15.32 3.72 25.68
N THR A 200 -15.17 5.03 25.87
CA THR A 200 -13.97 5.65 26.43
C THR A 200 -14.14 5.94 27.92
N VAL A 201 -13.20 5.45 28.72
CA VAL A 201 -13.03 5.85 30.13
C VAL A 201 -11.72 6.60 30.31
N GLY A 202 -11.74 7.72 31.03
CA GLY A 202 -10.55 8.44 31.48
C GLY A 202 -10.49 8.48 33.00
N PHE A 203 -9.31 8.26 33.59
CA PHE A 203 -9.10 8.28 35.04
C PHE A 203 -8.23 9.45 35.48
N PHE A 204 -8.50 9.99 36.67
CA PHE A 204 -7.80 11.15 37.21
C PHE A 204 -7.49 10.98 38.70
N VAL A 205 -6.30 11.44 39.11
CA VAL A 205 -5.89 11.58 40.51
C VAL A 205 -5.29 12.97 40.69
N ASP A 206 -5.86 13.78 41.59
CA ASP A 206 -5.46 15.18 41.84
C ASP A 206 -5.35 16.01 40.55
N GLY A 207 -6.30 15.81 39.64
CA GLY A 207 -6.35 16.45 38.33
C GLY A 207 -5.30 15.97 37.31
N GLY A 208 -4.35 15.12 37.71
CA GLY A 208 -3.44 14.42 36.80
C GLY A 208 -4.15 13.24 36.14
N ALA A 209 -3.95 13.04 34.83
CA ALA A 209 -4.51 11.88 34.13
C ALA A 209 -3.76 10.60 34.50
N MET A 210 -4.49 9.57 34.91
CA MET A 210 -3.98 8.24 35.24
C MET A 210 -4.34 7.22 34.15
N GLY A 211 -4.27 7.65 32.89
CA GLY A 211 -4.59 6.81 31.73
C GLY A 211 -6.04 6.92 31.26
N SER A 212 -6.25 6.48 30.02
CA SER A 212 -7.54 6.39 29.36
C SER A 212 -7.52 5.21 28.40
N GLU A 213 -8.66 4.55 28.21
CA GLU A 213 -8.81 3.42 27.29
C GLU A 213 -10.16 3.52 26.58
N THR A 214 -10.14 3.34 25.25
CA THR A 214 -11.32 3.28 24.40
C THR A 214 -11.56 1.85 23.93
N LYS A 215 -12.75 1.34 24.18
CA LYS A 215 -13.23 0.05 23.66
C LYS A 215 -14.29 0.29 22.59
N ALA A 216 -13.98 -0.06 21.35
CA ALA A 216 -14.86 0.21 20.20
C ALA A 216 -16.20 -0.55 20.29
N GLY A 217 -17.28 0.06 19.79
CA GLY A 217 -18.60 -0.57 19.65
C GLY A 217 -19.45 -0.59 20.93
N LEU A 218 -19.03 0.09 22.00
CA LEU A 218 -19.80 0.21 23.23
C LEU A 218 -20.76 1.40 23.20
N GLY A 219 -21.76 1.38 24.08
CA GLY A 219 -22.83 2.38 24.15
C GLY A 219 -23.09 2.89 25.57
N PRO A 220 -24.23 3.55 25.81
CA PRO A 220 -24.53 4.12 27.12
C PRO A 220 -24.67 3.05 28.21
N MET A 221 -24.44 3.45 29.46
CA MET A 221 -24.66 2.58 30.62
C MET A 221 -26.13 2.17 30.70
N ALA A 222 -26.39 0.87 30.87
CA ALA A 222 -27.73 0.37 31.12
C ALA A 222 -28.21 0.80 32.52
N PRO A 223 -29.44 1.34 32.67
CA PRO A 223 -29.91 1.89 33.93
C PRO A 223 -29.86 0.90 35.09
N ALA A 224 -29.32 1.33 36.22
CA ALA A 224 -29.18 0.48 37.40
C ALA A 224 -30.55 -0.04 37.88
N VAL A 225 -30.60 -1.32 38.24
CA VAL A 225 -31.79 -1.95 38.87
C VAL A 225 -31.68 -2.06 40.38
N ARG A 226 -30.57 -1.59 40.98
CA ARG A 226 -30.30 -1.60 42.42
C ARG A 226 -30.14 -0.17 42.97
N ASP A 227 -30.20 -0.06 44.29
CA ASP A 227 -29.77 1.13 45.02
C ASP A 227 -28.27 1.40 44.77
N MET A 228 -27.78 2.57 45.17
CA MET A 228 -26.36 2.92 45.09
C MET A 228 -25.73 2.93 46.47
N ALA A 229 -24.52 2.41 46.63
CA ALA A 229 -23.72 2.54 47.85
C ALA A 229 -22.53 3.46 47.62
N ILE A 230 -22.21 4.31 48.59
CA ILE A 230 -20.98 5.12 48.66
C ILE A 230 -20.13 4.61 49.82
N GLY A 231 -18.85 4.42 49.58
CA GLY A 231 -17.85 3.92 50.54
C GLY A 231 -17.87 2.41 50.76
N ASP A 232 -18.75 1.68 50.07
CA ASP A 232 -18.88 0.22 50.21
C ASP A 232 -19.57 -0.41 48.99
N ARG A 233 -19.53 -1.75 48.95
CA ARG A 233 -20.30 -2.61 48.06
C ARG A 233 -21.72 -2.83 48.63
N LEU A 234 -22.72 -2.94 47.76
CA LEU A 234 -24.15 -2.97 48.15
C LEU A 234 -24.63 -4.17 49.01
N GLY A 235 -23.91 -5.28 49.08
CA GLY A 235 -24.34 -6.53 49.73
C GLY A 235 -23.17 -7.50 50.01
N SER A 236 -23.46 -8.76 50.40
CA SER A 236 -22.53 -9.91 50.69
C SER A 236 -21.03 -9.62 50.55
N ASN A 237 -20.29 -9.95 51.61
CA ASN A 237 -18.87 -9.70 51.82
C ASN A 237 -18.53 -8.22 52.03
N TYR A 238 -19.37 -7.26 51.60
CA TYR A 238 -19.23 -5.81 51.88
C TYR A 238 -17.77 -5.31 51.80
N ASN A 239 -17.27 -5.03 50.60
CA ASN A 239 -15.88 -4.61 50.42
C ASN A 239 -15.69 -3.11 50.73
N GLY A 240 -15.92 -2.70 51.99
CA GLY A 240 -15.88 -1.30 52.41
C GLY A 240 -14.50 -0.66 52.24
N PHE A 241 -14.47 0.65 51.96
CA PHE A 241 -13.24 1.45 51.93
C PHE A 241 -12.78 1.80 53.34
N PRO A 242 -11.62 1.27 53.82
CA PRO A 242 -11.10 1.58 55.14
C PRO A 242 -10.39 2.94 55.09
N GLY A 243 -11.18 4.01 55.19
CA GLY A 243 -10.71 5.36 54.97
C GLY A 243 -11.81 6.38 55.17
N PHE A 244 -11.56 7.59 54.69
CA PHE A 244 -12.49 8.71 54.70
C PHE A 244 -12.85 9.07 53.27
N VAL A 245 -14.13 9.32 53.00
CA VAL A 245 -14.67 9.72 51.70
C VAL A 245 -15.39 11.05 51.86
N ASP A 246 -15.10 12.02 51.00
CA ASP A 246 -15.71 13.35 51.03
C ASP A 246 -16.12 13.83 49.62
N GLU A 247 -17.07 14.76 49.53
CA GLU A 247 -17.53 15.44 48.30
C GLU A 247 -17.76 14.50 47.10
N VAL A 248 -18.56 13.45 47.30
CA VAL A 248 -18.88 12.49 46.22
C VAL A 248 -19.86 13.14 45.25
N ARG A 249 -19.46 13.29 43.99
CA ARG A 249 -20.26 13.98 42.97
C ARG A 249 -20.41 13.12 41.72
N ILE A 250 -21.63 13.09 41.17
CA ILE A 250 -21.94 12.50 39.87
C ILE A 250 -22.50 13.62 38.99
N THR A 251 -21.96 13.78 37.79
CA THR A 251 -22.40 14.80 36.82
C THR A 251 -22.71 14.18 35.47
N SER A 252 -23.61 14.81 34.71
CA SER A 252 -23.78 14.53 33.29
C SER A 252 -22.66 15.17 32.49
N GLY A 253 -22.25 14.50 31.42
CA GLY A 253 -21.11 14.90 30.60
C GLY A 253 -19.76 14.40 31.10
N THR A 254 -18.75 14.55 30.24
CA THR A 254 -17.35 14.35 30.63
C THR A 254 -16.76 15.66 31.16
N ARG A 255 -15.99 15.57 32.25
CA ARG A 255 -15.27 16.72 32.82
C ARG A 255 -13.78 16.64 32.54
N GLU A 256 -13.17 17.81 32.34
CA GLU A 256 -11.72 17.97 32.29
C GLU A 256 -11.20 18.37 33.67
N PHE A 257 -10.16 17.69 34.15
CA PHE A 257 -9.52 17.99 35.43
C PHE A 257 -8.08 18.51 35.26
N ARG A 258 -7.50 18.31 34.06
CA ARG A 258 -6.15 18.75 33.76
C ARG A 258 -6.16 20.23 33.40
N PRO A 259 -5.38 21.10 34.08
CA PRO A 259 -5.20 22.49 33.65
C PRO A 259 -4.54 22.63 32.28
N VAL A 260 -3.75 21.63 31.90
CA VAL A 260 -2.97 21.60 30.68
C VAL A 260 -3.11 20.24 30.04
N ALA A 261 -3.44 20.21 28.75
CA ALA A 261 -3.41 19.01 27.93
C ALA A 261 -2.25 19.08 26.93
N PHE A 262 -1.66 17.93 26.59
CA PHE A 262 -0.78 17.82 25.44
C PHE A 262 -1.57 17.19 24.29
N GLU A 263 -1.63 17.89 23.16
CA GLU A 263 -2.27 17.43 21.92
C GLU A 263 -1.18 17.26 20.85
N PRO A 264 -0.85 16.03 20.42
CA PRO A 264 0.12 15.84 19.36
C PRO A 264 -0.41 16.39 18.03
N GLU A 265 0.47 17.00 17.24
CA GLU A 265 0.16 17.30 15.85
C GLU A 265 0.27 15.98 15.08
N VAL A 266 -0.75 15.63 14.29
CA VAL A 266 -0.77 14.43 13.44
C VAL A 266 0.15 14.64 12.22
N ALA A 267 1.44 14.86 12.48
CA ALA A 267 2.43 15.17 11.47
C ALA A 267 3.01 13.87 10.89
N ARG A 268 3.51 12.98 11.76
CA ARG A 268 4.10 11.68 11.44
C ARG A 268 4.60 11.00 12.72
N VAL A 269 4.23 9.75 12.99
CA VAL A 269 4.74 8.99 14.16
C VAL A 269 5.59 7.78 13.78
N VAL A 270 5.68 7.44 12.49
CA VAL A 270 6.53 6.35 12.00
C VAL A 270 7.66 6.90 11.12
N VAL A 271 8.90 6.60 11.48
CA VAL A 271 10.10 7.21 10.91
C VAL A 271 11.04 6.15 10.35
N LEU A 272 11.63 6.41 9.18
CA LEU A 272 12.68 5.54 8.66
C LEU A 272 13.94 5.75 9.48
N ARG A 273 14.63 4.65 9.82
CA ARG A 273 15.94 4.72 10.45
C ARG A 273 16.92 5.55 9.60
N GLY A 274 17.71 6.38 10.28
CA GLY A 274 18.70 7.27 9.67
C GLY A 274 18.14 8.51 8.99
N GLN A 275 16.82 8.75 9.06
CA GLN A 275 16.24 9.96 8.47
C GLN A 275 16.66 11.22 9.23
N GLU A 276 17.18 12.20 8.50
CA GLU A 276 17.59 13.48 9.07
C GLU A 276 16.41 14.45 9.29
N GLY A 277 16.57 15.37 10.23
CA GLY A 277 15.64 16.50 10.41
C GLY A 277 14.24 16.10 10.87
N VAL A 278 14.06 14.89 11.41
CA VAL A 278 12.76 14.41 11.88
C VAL A 278 12.36 15.17 13.13
N VAL A 279 11.20 15.85 13.07
CA VAL A 279 10.65 16.63 14.18
C VAL A 279 9.23 16.18 14.47
N LEU A 280 8.98 15.76 15.71
CA LEU A 280 7.62 15.62 16.23
C LEU A 280 7.12 16.96 16.75
N ARG A 281 5.85 17.24 16.51
CA ARG A 281 5.19 18.48 16.92
C ARG A 281 3.96 18.16 17.76
N GLY A 282 3.64 19.06 18.66
CA GLY A 282 2.44 19.01 19.46
C GLY A 282 2.12 20.38 20.02
N GLU A 283 1.00 20.46 20.72
CA GLU A 283 0.54 21.69 21.34
C GLU A 283 0.20 21.42 22.81
N VAL A 284 0.69 22.32 23.67
CA VAL A 284 0.29 22.37 25.07
C VAL A 284 -0.91 23.31 25.15
N VAL A 285 -2.07 22.79 25.55
CA VAL A 285 -3.36 23.47 25.55
C VAL A 285 -3.74 23.89 26.96
N ASN A 286 -3.97 25.18 27.17
CA ASN A 286 -4.48 25.71 28.44
C ASN A 286 -5.98 25.44 28.57
N GLN A 287 -6.35 24.55 29.48
CA GLN A 287 -7.72 24.17 29.76
C GLN A 287 -8.35 24.97 30.91
N THR A 288 -7.64 25.89 31.57
CA THR A 288 -8.15 26.51 32.82
C THR A 288 -9.21 27.60 32.61
N GLY A 289 -9.41 28.08 31.38
CA GLY A 289 -10.29 29.21 31.09
C GLY A 289 -9.75 30.57 31.57
N GLN A 290 -8.55 30.61 32.16
CA GLN A 290 -7.81 31.82 32.55
C GLN A 290 -6.37 31.75 32.03
N PRO A 291 -5.61 32.86 31.98
CA PRO A 291 -4.18 32.79 31.65
C PRO A 291 -3.39 31.95 32.66
N LEU A 292 -2.52 31.07 32.16
CA LEU A 292 -1.57 30.31 32.97
C LEU A 292 -0.21 31.00 32.95
N GLU A 293 0.41 31.20 34.11
CA GLU A 293 1.75 31.76 34.23
C GLU A 293 2.78 30.68 34.60
N GLU A 294 4.01 30.81 34.13
CA GLU A 294 5.16 29.94 34.47
C GLU A 294 4.96 28.44 34.19
N VAL A 295 4.44 28.10 33.00
CA VAL A 295 4.27 26.71 32.57
C VAL A 295 5.62 26.08 32.25
N ALA A 296 6.07 25.11 33.04
CA ALA A 296 7.29 24.37 32.78
C ALA A 296 6.98 23.06 32.04
N VAL A 297 7.64 22.80 30.92
CA VAL A 297 7.51 21.57 30.13
C VAL A 297 8.87 20.88 30.11
N THR A 298 8.93 19.63 30.56
CA THR A 298 10.11 18.77 30.48
C THR A 298 9.83 17.62 29.53
N ILE A 299 10.75 17.34 28.62
CA ILE A 299 10.68 16.23 27.68
C ILE A 299 11.82 15.26 27.98
N VAL A 300 11.48 13.99 28.10
CA VAL A 300 12.45 12.90 28.22
C VAL A 300 12.38 12.08 26.94
N LYS A 301 13.49 12.06 26.19
CA LYS A 301 13.64 11.22 24.99
C LYS A 301 14.35 9.92 25.36
N PRO A 302 14.18 8.84 24.58
CA PRO A 302 14.95 7.62 24.77
C PRO A 302 16.45 7.92 24.82
N ASN A 303 17.14 7.35 25.80
CA ASN A 303 18.60 7.45 25.98
C ASN A 303 19.18 8.88 25.99
N SER A 304 18.37 9.88 26.36
CA SER A 304 18.78 11.30 26.35
C SER A 304 18.57 11.97 27.71
N VAL A 305 19.30 13.06 27.94
CA VAL A 305 19.09 13.92 29.11
C VAL A 305 17.75 14.67 28.97
N PRO A 306 16.95 14.80 30.04
CA PRO A 306 15.72 15.59 30.02
C PRO A 306 15.96 17.03 29.54
N GLN A 307 15.09 17.52 28.66
CA GLN A 307 15.12 18.90 28.18
C GLN A 307 13.94 19.67 28.75
N SER A 308 14.18 20.83 29.37
CA SER A 308 13.13 21.64 30.00
C SER A 308 13.01 23.02 29.36
N ALA A 309 11.78 23.51 29.23
CA ALA A 309 11.46 24.88 28.82
C ALA A 309 10.43 25.49 29.78
N ILE A 310 10.53 26.80 30.04
CA ILE A 310 9.57 27.54 30.88
C ILE A 310 8.90 28.60 30.01
N PHE A 311 7.57 28.56 29.95
CA PHE A 311 6.75 29.53 29.24
C PHE A 311 6.16 30.53 30.25
N ARG A 312 6.41 31.83 30.01
CA ARG A 312 6.03 32.87 30.96
C ARG A 312 4.52 32.99 31.13
N SER A 313 3.75 33.00 30.03
CA SER A 313 2.29 33.10 30.06
C SER A 313 1.66 32.35 28.88
N VAL A 314 0.53 31.70 29.12
CA VAL A 314 -0.33 31.04 28.12
C VAL A 314 -1.74 31.60 28.27
N PRO A 315 -2.30 32.30 27.27
CA PRO A 315 -3.65 32.85 27.35
C PRO A 315 -4.72 31.79 27.67
N ALA A 316 -5.87 32.22 28.17
CA ALA A 316 -7.03 31.34 28.38
C ALA A 316 -7.43 30.64 27.07
N GLY A 317 -7.48 29.29 27.07
CA GLY A 317 -7.72 28.51 25.85
C GLY A 317 -6.57 28.57 24.83
N GLY A 318 -5.45 29.21 25.19
CA GLY A 318 -4.27 29.35 24.34
C GLY A 318 -3.57 28.02 24.10
N ARG A 319 -2.94 27.91 22.94
CA ARG A 319 -2.18 26.74 22.48
C ARG A 319 -0.72 27.16 22.34
N LEU A 320 0.19 26.42 22.95
CA LEU A 320 1.63 26.60 22.79
C LEU A 320 2.20 25.50 21.90
N PRO A 321 2.73 25.82 20.71
CA PRO A 321 3.40 24.82 19.90
C PRO A 321 4.71 24.39 20.55
N VAL A 322 4.96 23.09 20.52
CA VAL A 322 6.20 22.47 21.00
C VAL A 322 6.72 21.51 19.93
N GLN A 323 8.03 21.50 19.73
CA GLN A 323 8.70 20.75 18.67
C GLN A 323 9.93 20.01 19.20
N PHE A 324 10.15 18.79 18.70
CA PHE A 324 11.18 17.89 19.22
C PHE A 324 11.87 17.15 18.10
N SER A 325 13.19 17.29 18.00
CA SER A 325 13.99 16.44 17.11
C SER A 325 14.05 15.02 17.65
N LEU A 326 13.79 14.04 16.78
CA LEU A 326 13.98 12.62 17.03
C LEU A 326 15.38 12.17 16.63
N ASP A 327 15.94 11.26 17.42
CA ASP A 327 17.14 10.52 17.02
C ASP A 327 16.71 9.29 16.22
N ALA A 328 16.66 9.44 14.89
CA ALA A 328 16.32 8.34 13.99
C ALA A 328 17.48 7.34 13.80
N SER A 329 18.65 7.52 14.44
CA SER A 329 19.79 6.59 14.33
C SER A 329 19.64 5.33 15.21
N LEU A 330 18.73 5.39 16.20
CA LEU A 330 18.36 4.26 17.04
C LEU A 330 17.89 3.07 16.20
N LYS A 331 18.02 1.86 16.75
CA LYS A 331 17.61 0.64 16.06
C LYS A 331 16.10 0.65 15.78
N PRO A 332 15.62 -0.08 14.76
CA PRO A 332 14.18 -0.18 14.55
C PRO A 332 13.45 -0.70 15.79
N GLY A 333 12.28 -0.15 16.09
CA GLY A 333 11.49 -0.48 17.27
C GLY A 333 10.50 0.61 17.68
N GLU A 334 9.73 0.31 18.72
CA GLU A 334 8.77 1.24 19.35
C GLU A 334 9.46 2.02 20.47
N TYR A 335 9.15 3.32 20.55
CA TYR A 335 9.76 4.25 21.49
C TYR A 335 8.73 5.24 22.01
N ASP A 336 8.97 5.75 23.22
CA ASP A 336 8.11 6.73 23.88
C ASP A 336 8.84 8.05 24.10
N LEU A 337 8.18 9.16 23.80
CA LEU A 337 8.53 10.48 24.32
C LEU A 337 7.66 10.79 25.53
N GLN A 338 8.29 11.05 26.69
CA GLN A 338 7.57 11.45 27.89
C GLN A 338 7.58 12.97 28.02
N PHE A 339 6.40 13.54 28.24
CA PHE A 339 6.17 14.96 28.51
C PHE A 339 5.72 15.12 29.94
N THR A 340 6.39 16.00 30.69
CA THR A 340 5.99 16.39 32.04
C THR A 340 5.71 17.88 32.05
N THR A 341 4.47 18.27 32.31
CA THR A 341 4.05 19.67 32.47
C THR A 341 3.90 20.00 33.94
N ARG A 342 4.54 21.09 34.42
CA ARG A 342 4.43 21.57 35.80
C ARG A 342 3.87 22.98 35.86
N LEU A 343 2.97 23.22 36.81
CA LEU A 343 2.39 24.53 37.12
C LEU A 343 2.50 24.79 38.62
N ALA A 344 3.34 25.73 39.03
CA ALA A 344 3.58 25.99 40.45
C ALA A 344 2.35 26.51 41.22
N LYS A 345 1.34 27.07 40.54
CA LYS A 345 0.18 27.77 41.15
C LYS A 345 -1.17 27.11 40.86
N TRP A 346 -1.21 25.80 40.66
CA TRP A 346 -2.44 25.05 40.38
C TRP A 346 -2.53 23.80 41.26
N GLY A 347 -3.69 23.53 41.86
CA GLY A 347 -3.90 22.36 42.73
C GLY A 347 -3.66 22.61 44.24
N LEU A 348 -3.58 21.52 45.00
CA LEU A 348 -3.57 21.51 46.47
C LEU A 348 -2.25 21.81 47.18
N HIS A 349 -1.12 21.63 46.49
CA HIS A 349 0.19 21.54 47.13
C HIS A 349 1.07 22.76 46.84
N ASP A 350 1.99 23.08 47.77
CA ASP A 350 3.06 24.06 47.56
C ASP A 350 3.95 23.72 46.34
N SER A 351 3.92 22.46 45.88
CA SER A 351 4.61 21.95 44.69
C SER A 351 3.87 22.19 43.37
N GLY A 352 2.61 22.64 43.41
CA GLY A 352 1.78 22.84 42.23
C GLY A 352 1.29 21.56 41.54
N TYR A 353 0.85 21.69 40.29
CA TYR A 353 0.35 20.61 39.43
C TYR A 353 1.49 19.99 38.62
N GLU A 354 1.50 18.66 38.52
CA GLU A 354 2.30 17.92 37.55
C GLU A 354 1.39 17.02 36.70
N GLY A 355 1.50 17.15 35.38
CA GLY A 355 0.82 16.30 34.41
C GLY A 355 1.85 15.57 33.55
N GLN A 356 1.59 14.30 33.23
CA GLN A 356 2.42 13.52 32.33
C GLN A 356 1.63 13.10 31.09
N ALA A 357 2.27 13.13 29.93
CA ALA A 357 1.77 12.60 28.67
C ALA A 357 2.87 11.79 27.97
N VAL A 358 2.48 10.79 27.20
CA VAL A 358 3.40 9.95 26.42
C VAL A 358 3.00 10.03 24.95
N LEU A 359 3.98 10.23 24.07
CA LEU A 359 3.78 10.15 22.62
C LEU A 359 4.62 8.99 22.08
N PRO A 360 3.98 7.89 21.65
CA PRO A 360 4.69 6.79 21.00
C PRO A 360 5.15 7.20 19.60
N PHE A 361 6.28 6.65 19.18
CA PHE A 361 6.76 6.71 17.81
C PHE A 361 7.49 5.42 17.44
N VAL A 362 7.52 5.09 16.16
CA VAL A 362 8.11 3.85 15.65
C VAL A 362 9.25 4.19 14.70
N ILE A 363 10.41 3.56 14.90
CA ILE A 363 11.49 3.57 13.91
C ILE A 363 11.42 2.27 13.13
N VAL A 364 11.30 2.36 11.81
CA VAL A 364 11.27 1.20 10.91
C VAL A 364 12.61 1.01 10.18
N PRO A 365 12.96 -0.21 9.75
CA PRO A 365 14.15 -0.43 8.95
C PRO A 365 14.08 0.30 7.60
N ARG A 366 15.25 0.67 7.07
CA ARG A 366 15.44 1.14 5.71
C ARG A 366 15.20 0.00 4.72
N PRO A 367 14.65 0.31 3.52
CA PRO A 367 14.37 -0.69 2.51
C PRO A 367 15.66 -1.31 1.97
N LEU A 368 15.58 -2.59 1.62
CA LEU A 368 16.65 -3.28 0.90
C LEU A 368 16.83 -2.70 -0.51
N PRO A 369 18.08 -2.55 -1.00
CA PRO A 369 18.32 -2.08 -2.35
C PRO A 369 17.81 -3.10 -3.37
N GLN A 370 17.35 -2.61 -4.52
CA GLN A 370 16.92 -3.44 -5.66
C GLN A 370 15.79 -4.45 -5.36
N ARG A 371 15.06 -4.36 -4.23
CA ARG A 371 13.86 -5.17 -4.02
C ARG A 371 12.89 -4.95 -5.18
N MET A 372 12.38 -6.04 -5.78
CA MET A 372 11.44 -5.94 -6.88
C MET A 372 10.06 -5.54 -6.36
N PRO A 373 9.47 -4.41 -6.83
CA PRO A 373 8.12 -4.03 -6.45
C PRO A 373 7.10 -5.06 -6.92
N VAL A 374 6.28 -5.54 -5.98
CA VAL A 374 5.04 -6.28 -6.22
C VAL A 374 3.88 -5.34 -5.92
N VAL A 375 3.19 -4.89 -6.96
CA VAL A 375 2.20 -3.81 -6.89
C VAL A 375 0.78 -4.34 -6.99
N MET A 376 -0.06 -4.05 -5.99
CA MET A 376 -1.50 -4.21 -6.09
C MET A 376 -2.16 -2.93 -6.59
N TRP A 377 -2.62 -2.94 -7.84
CA TRP A 377 -3.13 -1.74 -8.53
C TRP A 377 -4.47 -1.24 -7.95
N GLY A 378 -5.18 -2.00 -7.13
CA GLY A 378 -6.49 -1.51 -6.64
C GLY A 378 -7.00 -2.17 -5.38
N VAL A 379 -6.75 -1.55 -4.23
CA VAL A 379 -7.52 -1.75 -2.99
C VAL A 379 -8.40 -0.52 -2.71
N TYR A 380 -7.85 0.67 -3.00
CA TYR A 380 -8.52 1.97 -3.06
C TYR A 380 -9.12 2.50 -1.76
N GLY A 381 -8.71 3.72 -1.40
CA GLY A 381 -9.25 4.42 -0.23
C GLY A 381 -8.44 4.08 1.01
N VAL A 382 -8.42 5.03 1.94
CA VAL A 382 -7.59 4.96 3.14
C VAL A 382 -8.02 3.79 4.02
N GLU A 383 -9.32 3.68 4.31
CA GLU A 383 -9.85 2.67 5.22
C GLU A 383 -9.69 1.25 4.67
N ALA A 384 -9.91 1.06 3.36
CA ALA A 384 -9.77 -0.25 2.73
C ALA A 384 -8.32 -0.70 2.71
N VAL A 385 -7.36 0.21 2.50
CA VAL A 385 -5.94 -0.12 2.58
C VAL A 385 -5.59 -0.62 3.97
N GLU A 386 -5.90 0.15 5.02
CA GLU A 386 -5.57 -0.25 6.39
C GLU A 386 -6.18 -1.60 6.77
N GLN A 387 -7.44 -1.85 6.38
CA GLN A 387 -8.11 -3.12 6.62
C GLN A 387 -7.40 -4.30 5.92
N GLU A 388 -6.88 -4.09 4.72
CA GLU A 388 -6.30 -5.14 3.89
C GLU A 388 -4.77 -5.26 4.03
N ILE A 389 -4.08 -4.38 4.79
CA ILE A 389 -2.63 -4.47 5.03
C ILE A 389 -2.18 -5.89 5.42
N PRO A 390 -2.81 -6.58 6.40
CA PRO A 390 -2.37 -7.92 6.78
C PRO A 390 -2.40 -8.91 5.61
N ARG A 391 -3.47 -8.88 4.80
CA ARG A 391 -3.65 -9.78 3.66
C ARG A 391 -2.76 -9.41 2.48
N LEU A 392 -2.54 -8.12 2.23
CA LEU A 392 -1.59 -7.65 1.23
C LEU A 392 -0.18 -8.18 1.52
N LYS A 393 0.25 -8.12 2.79
CA LYS A 393 1.53 -8.66 3.23
C LYS A 393 1.60 -10.17 3.12
N GLU A 394 0.55 -10.87 3.55
CA GLU A 394 0.47 -12.33 3.46
C GLU A 394 0.66 -12.83 2.02
N ILE A 395 0.09 -12.14 1.02
CA ILE A 395 0.25 -12.50 -0.40
C ILE A 395 1.62 -12.05 -0.96
N GLY A 396 2.34 -11.17 -0.26
CA GLY A 396 3.65 -10.65 -0.66
C GLY A 396 3.62 -9.34 -1.45
N PHE A 397 2.54 -8.56 -1.38
CA PHE A 397 2.51 -7.22 -1.98
C PHE A 397 3.38 -6.25 -1.19
N THR A 398 4.15 -5.46 -1.93
CA THR A 398 5.04 -4.40 -1.37
C THR A 398 4.47 -3.01 -1.58
N HIS A 399 3.57 -2.86 -2.55
CA HIS A 399 2.94 -1.59 -2.89
C HIS A 399 1.44 -1.80 -3.14
N CYS A 400 0.61 -0.82 -2.77
CA CYS A 400 -0.79 -0.79 -3.21
C CYS A 400 -1.30 0.62 -3.53
N MET A 401 -2.34 0.72 -4.36
CA MET A 401 -3.01 1.99 -4.63
C MET A 401 -4.04 2.32 -3.54
N GLY A 402 -3.85 3.48 -2.89
CA GLY A 402 -4.65 3.89 -1.73
C GLY A 402 -5.08 5.36 -1.74
N LEU A 403 -4.19 6.27 -2.15
CA LEU A 403 -4.42 7.72 -2.11
C LEU A 403 -5.18 8.23 -3.34
N ARG A 404 -5.87 9.37 -3.17
CA ARG A 404 -6.65 10.07 -4.20
C ARG A 404 -6.49 11.58 -4.07
N ALA A 405 -6.92 12.32 -5.11
CA ALA A 405 -6.96 13.78 -5.13
C ALA A 405 -8.37 14.29 -5.45
N ASP A 406 -8.78 15.37 -4.79
CA ASP A 406 -9.95 16.18 -5.08
C ASP A 406 -9.64 17.17 -6.20
N TYR A 407 -9.94 16.76 -7.43
CA TYR A 407 -9.65 17.54 -8.63
C TYR A 407 -10.39 18.88 -8.70
N GLN A 408 -11.63 18.97 -8.18
CA GLN A 408 -12.38 20.22 -8.19
C GLN A 408 -11.69 21.26 -7.31
N ARG A 409 -11.29 20.86 -6.10
CA ARG A 409 -10.55 21.73 -5.18
C ARG A 409 -9.23 22.20 -5.77
N ILE A 410 -8.51 21.32 -6.46
CA ILE A 410 -7.24 21.67 -7.11
C ILE A 410 -7.46 22.63 -8.28
N TRP A 411 -8.49 22.40 -9.09
CA TRP A 411 -8.84 23.27 -10.21
C TRP A 411 -9.15 24.70 -9.75
N GLU A 412 -9.92 24.84 -8.68
CA GLU A 412 -10.30 26.14 -8.10
C GLU A 412 -9.13 26.82 -7.35
N GLY A 413 -8.32 26.04 -6.62
CA GLY A 413 -7.23 26.57 -5.80
C GLY A 413 -5.92 26.83 -6.54
N GLY A 414 -5.75 26.26 -7.75
CA GLY A 414 -4.57 26.47 -8.59
C GLY A 414 -3.25 26.13 -7.88
N ALA A 415 -2.27 27.04 -7.98
CA ALA A 415 -0.89 26.81 -7.54
C ALA A 415 -0.74 26.49 -6.04
N THR A 416 -1.63 26.99 -5.17
CA THR A 416 -1.56 26.81 -3.71
C THR A 416 -2.51 25.74 -3.18
N ALA A 417 -3.25 25.05 -4.07
CA ALA A 417 -4.23 24.06 -3.66
C ALA A 417 -3.62 22.90 -2.86
N LEU A 418 -4.43 22.29 -2.01
CA LEU A 418 -4.13 21.00 -1.38
C LEU A 418 -5.02 19.92 -2.00
N PRO A 419 -4.61 18.64 -1.97
CA PRO A 419 -5.28 17.58 -2.73
C PRO A 419 -6.55 17.07 -2.05
N ALA A 420 -6.84 17.47 -0.82
CA ALA A 420 -8.06 17.12 -0.10
C ALA A 420 -8.34 18.12 1.03
N SER A 421 -9.38 17.87 1.83
CA SER A 421 -9.62 18.65 3.06
C SER A 421 -8.52 18.39 4.10
N PRO A 422 -8.27 19.30 5.06
CA PRO A 422 -7.30 19.06 6.13
C PRO A 422 -7.56 17.77 6.92
N LYS A 423 -8.83 17.38 7.09
CA LYS A 423 -9.21 16.13 7.76
C LYS A 423 -8.75 14.91 6.96
N ASP A 424 -9.01 14.90 5.65
CA ASP A 424 -8.67 13.76 4.78
C ASP A 424 -7.15 13.67 4.54
N ILE A 425 -6.45 14.82 4.54
CA ILE A 425 -4.98 14.83 4.50
C ILE A 425 -4.40 14.17 5.74
N ARG A 426 -4.87 14.55 6.94
CA ARG A 426 -4.46 13.89 8.18
C ARG A 426 -4.73 12.39 8.13
N ARG A 427 -5.94 12.01 7.71
CA ARG A 427 -6.32 10.60 7.60
C ARG A 427 -5.44 9.82 6.62
N GLY A 428 -5.10 10.42 5.48
CA GLY A 428 -4.15 9.85 4.53
C GLY A 428 -2.75 9.68 5.12
N ARG A 429 -2.28 10.63 5.94
CA ARG A 429 -0.97 10.52 6.62
C ARG A 429 -0.94 9.44 7.69
N GLU A 430 -2.01 9.28 8.47
CA GLU A 430 -2.16 8.18 9.43
C GLU A 430 -2.04 6.81 8.74
N MET A 431 -2.72 6.63 7.61
CA MET A 431 -2.61 5.40 6.82
C MET A 431 -1.21 5.20 6.25
N LEU A 432 -0.54 6.27 5.83
CA LEU A 432 0.85 6.18 5.38
C LEU A 432 1.80 5.74 6.51
N ASP A 433 1.57 6.21 7.75
CA ASP A 433 2.30 5.75 8.94
C ASP A 433 2.06 4.24 9.18
N THR A 434 0.79 3.79 9.17
CA THR A 434 0.45 2.36 9.32
C THR A 434 1.04 1.50 8.21
N ALA A 435 1.04 1.99 6.96
CA ALA A 435 1.65 1.29 5.83
C ALA A 435 3.18 1.19 6.00
N LEU A 436 3.83 2.28 6.44
CA LEU A 436 5.28 2.31 6.66
C LEU A 436 5.72 1.32 7.74
N GLU A 437 5.00 1.29 8.87
CA GLU A 437 5.20 0.34 9.97
C GLU A 437 5.09 -1.11 9.50
N ASN A 438 4.30 -1.34 8.46
CA ASN A 438 4.02 -2.64 7.90
C ASN A 438 4.89 -3.01 6.69
N ASP A 439 5.94 -2.23 6.37
CA ASP A 439 6.78 -2.42 5.18
C ASP A 439 5.96 -2.44 3.87
N LEU A 440 4.90 -1.64 3.83
CA LEU A 440 4.04 -1.42 2.66
C LEU A 440 4.18 0.02 2.16
N LYS A 441 4.21 0.16 0.84
CA LYS A 441 4.29 1.45 0.16
C LYS A 441 2.98 1.77 -0.55
N ILE A 442 2.66 3.05 -0.64
CA ILE A 442 1.39 3.55 -1.14
C ILE A 442 1.59 4.34 -2.41
N ILE A 443 0.72 4.04 -3.38
CA ILE A 443 0.65 4.68 -4.68
C ILE A 443 -0.59 5.56 -4.73
N VAL A 444 -0.45 6.76 -5.28
CA VAL A 444 -1.60 7.62 -5.64
C VAL A 444 -2.02 7.37 -7.08
N GLY A 445 -3.33 7.20 -7.30
CA GLY A 445 -3.91 7.17 -8.64
C GLY A 445 -4.33 8.56 -9.11
N THR A 446 -3.74 9.06 -10.19
CA THR A 446 -4.01 10.42 -10.69
C THR A 446 -4.43 10.41 -12.15
N SER A 447 -5.52 11.07 -12.49
CA SER A 447 -6.02 11.23 -13.87
C SER A 447 -6.79 12.54 -14.03
N PRO A 448 -6.19 13.71 -13.73
CA PRO A 448 -6.86 15.02 -13.81
C PRO A 448 -7.45 15.30 -15.20
N GLY A 449 -6.77 14.90 -16.29
CA GLY A 449 -7.32 15.02 -17.64
C GLY A 449 -8.59 14.20 -17.87
N ARG A 450 -8.69 12.99 -17.27
CA ARG A 450 -9.90 12.16 -17.34
C ARG A 450 -11.07 12.84 -16.62
N TRP A 451 -10.80 13.46 -15.48
CA TRP A 451 -11.81 14.20 -14.72
C TRP A 451 -12.38 15.38 -15.54
N LEU A 452 -11.53 16.11 -16.28
CA LEU A 452 -11.97 17.21 -17.14
C LEU A 452 -12.93 16.76 -18.26
N ARG A 453 -12.84 15.52 -18.75
CA ARG A 453 -13.81 15.01 -19.76
C ARG A 453 -15.25 15.13 -19.27
N THR A 454 -15.48 14.78 -18.01
CA THR A 454 -16.81 14.73 -17.40
C THR A 454 -17.20 16.00 -16.63
N ALA A 455 -16.22 16.76 -16.13
CA ALA A 455 -16.49 17.97 -15.35
C ALA A 455 -16.94 19.15 -16.23
N ASP A 456 -17.75 20.04 -15.66
CA ASP A 456 -18.18 21.27 -16.36
C ASP A 456 -16.99 22.17 -16.73
N ALA A 457 -15.95 22.19 -15.89
CA ALA A 457 -14.71 22.93 -16.12
C ALA A 457 -13.99 22.52 -17.42
N GLY A 458 -14.17 21.28 -17.89
CA GLY A 458 -13.51 20.79 -19.09
C GLY A 458 -14.26 21.07 -20.40
N LYS A 459 -15.53 21.51 -20.35
CA LYS A 459 -16.35 21.80 -21.54
C LYS A 459 -15.65 22.69 -22.58
N PRO A 460 -14.94 23.78 -22.22
CA PRO A 460 -14.25 24.64 -23.18
C PRO A 460 -13.05 23.98 -23.89
N PHE A 461 -12.53 22.88 -23.35
CA PHE A 461 -11.33 22.20 -23.87
C PHE A 461 -11.66 20.92 -24.62
N ARG A 462 -12.95 20.64 -24.85
CA ARG A 462 -13.38 19.42 -25.53
C ARG A 462 -13.00 19.45 -27.00
N ARG A 463 -12.55 18.29 -27.49
CA ARG A 463 -12.21 18.07 -28.89
C ARG A 463 -13.47 18.13 -29.76
N VAL A 464 -13.32 18.65 -30.97
CA VAL A 464 -14.41 18.80 -31.95
C VAL A 464 -14.05 18.17 -33.29
N ASP A 465 -15.05 17.60 -33.97
CA ASP A 465 -14.90 17.13 -35.34
C ASP A 465 -14.81 18.29 -36.36
N ARG A 466 -14.69 17.97 -37.65
CA ARG A 466 -14.59 18.97 -38.73
C ARG A 466 -15.82 19.87 -38.85
N GLN A 467 -16.96 19.44 -38.33
CA GLN A 467 -18.20 20.21 -38.32
C GLN A 467 -18.33 21.06 -37.05
N GLY A 468 -17.33 21.04 -36.16
CA GLY A 468 -17.35 21.74 -34.87
C GLY A 468 -18.21 21.06 -33.83
N LYS A 469 -18.69 19.83 -34.07
CA LYS A 469 -19.46 19.06 -33.10
C LYS A 469 -18.49 18.41 -32.11
N ILE A 470 -18.85 18.47 -30.83
CA ILE A 470 -18.10 17.84 -29.74
C ILE A 470 -18.06 16.32 -29.95
N ASP A 471 -16.88 15.74 -29.78
CA ASP A 471 -16.67 14.29 -29.83
C ASP A 471 -17.51 13.54 -28.78
N GLU A 472 -18.05 12.38 -29.15
CA GLU A 472 -18.98 11.61 -28.32
C GLU A 472 -18.35 11.08 -27.02
N ARG A 473 -17.03 10.84 -27.01
CA ARG A 473 -16.28 10.42 -25.82
C ARG A 473 -15.90 11.61 -24.94
N HIS A 474 -16.23 12.83 -25.38
CA HIS A 474 -15.97 14.10 -24.68
C HIS A 474 -14.50 14.24 -24.30
N ASP A 475 -13.58 13.74 -25.14
CA ASP A 475 -12.15 13.88 -24.88
C ASP A 475 -11.74 15.36 -24.85
N VAL A 476 -10.75 15.68 -24.03
CA VAL A 476 -10.22 17.03 -23.89
C VAL A 476 -8.89 17.15 -24.62
N SER A 477 -8.61 18.35 -25.11
CA SER A 477 -7.33 18.66 -25.73
C SER A 477 -6.30 19.01 -24.67
N GLY A 478 -5.20 18.25 -24.62
CA GLY A 478 -4.08 18.53 -23.72
C GLY A 478 -3.20 19.71 -24.16
N LEU A 479 -3.50 20.35 -25.30
CA LEU A 479 -2.70 21.46 -25.81
C LEU A 479 -2.98 22.78 -25.10
N PHE A 480 -4.14 22.93 -24.46
CA PHE A 480 -4.51 24.14 -23.73
C PHE A 480 -3.66 24.35 -22.48
N GLU A 481 -3.10 25.57 -22.34
CA GLU A 481 -2.24 25.91 -21.20
C GLU A 481 -2.94 25.76 -19.83
N PRO A 482 -4.22 26.14 -19.63
CA PRO A 482 -4.93 25.87 -18.38
C PRO A 482 -4.98 24.38 -18.00
N VAL A 483 -5.09 23.49 -18.99
CA VAL A 483 -5.13 22.03 -18.76
C VAL A 483 -3.75 21.51 -18.33
N LYS A 484 -2.69 22.02 -18.97
CA LYS A 484 -1.28 21.72 -18.60
C LYS A 484 -0.96 22.18 -17.18
N GLN A 485 -1.31 23.42 -16.85
CA GLN A 485 -1.11 23.97 -15.50
C GLN A 485 -1.91 23.20 -14.44
N PHE A 486 -3.13 22.77 -14.76
CA PHE A 486 -3.90 21.93 -13.84
C PHE A 486 -3.24 20.59 -13.55
N CYS A 487 -2.66 19.93 -14.55
CA CYS A 487 -1.89 18.69 -14.34
C CYS A 487 -0.66 18.95 -13.45
N PHE A 488 0.07 20.04 -13.70
CA PHE A 488 1.19 20.46 -12.85
C PHE A 488 0.75 20.73 -11.41
N HIS A 489 -0.30 21.53 -11.20
CA HIS A 489 -0.84 21.85 -9.89
C HIS A 489 -1.35 20.60 -9.15
N THR A 490 -1.91 19.62 -9.86
CA THR A 490 -2.32 18.34 -9.26
C THR A 490 -1.13 17.60 -8.67
N GLY A 491 -0.03 17.48 -9.42
CA GLY A 491 1.19 16.86 -8.92
C GLY A 491 1.79 17.62 -7.74
N ALA A 492 1.86 18.95 -7.85
CA ALA A 492 2.40 19.79 -6.79
C ALA A 492 1.54 19.77 -5.51
N ALA A 493 0.21 19.71 -5.62
CA ALA A 493 -0.67 19.59 -4.46
C ALA A 493 -0.43 18.29 -3.68
N LEU A 494 -0.30 17.16 -4.39
CA LEU A 494 0.01 15.86 -3.79
C LEU A 494 1.37 15.85 -3.11
N GLY A 495 2.39 16.37 -3.79
CA GLY A 495 3.74 16.49 -3.24
C GLY A 495 3.79 17.37 -1.99
N ARG A 496 3.06 18.49 -1.94
CA ARG A 496 2.94 19.33 -0.73
C ARG A 496 2.31 18.60 0.46
N ALA A 497 1.32 17.73 0.21
CA ALA A 497 0.58 17.07 1.27
C ALA A 497 1.26 15.81 1.83
N TYR A 498 1.99 15.09 0.97
CA TYR A 498 2.48 13.74 1.28
C TYR A 498 3.95 13.49 0.88
N GLY A 499 4.61 14.42 0.20
CA GLY A 499 5.92 14.22 -0.41
C GLY A 499 7.06 13.90 0.56
N ASP A 500 6.95 14.39 1.79
CA ASP A 500 7.88 14.12 2.88
C ASP A 500 7.74 12.71 3.48
N HIS A 501 6.66 11.99 3.17
CA HIS A 501 6.34 10.72 3.80
C HIS A 501 6.88 9.52 2.99
N PRO A 502 7.80 8.69 3.52
CA PRO A 502 8.48 7.66 2.74
C PRO A 502 7.63 6.43 2.37
N ALA A 503 6.45 6.26 2.97
CA ALA A 503 5.46 5.31 2.44
C ALA A 503 4.75 5.83 1.18
N PHE A 504 4.71 7.14 0.92
CA PHE A 504 4.23 7.66 -0.37
C PHE A 504 5.33 7.47 -1.42
N ALA A 505 5.26 6.37 -2.17
CA ALA A 505 6.39 5.89 -2.97
C ALA A 505 6.21 6.12 -4.47
N ALA A 506 4.97 6.19 -4.96
CA ALA A 506 4.75 6.36 -6.39
C ALA A 506 3.43 7.05 -6.78
N ALA A 507 3.35 7.46 -8.04
CA ALA A 507 2.12 7.96 -8.65
C ALA A 507 1.84 7.31 -10.01
N LEU A 508 0.63 6.76 -10.17
CA LEU A 508 0.08 6.39 -11.48
C LEU A 508 -0.45 7.65 -12.17
N MET A 509 0.11 7.97 -13.32
CA MET A 509 -0.24 9.11 -14.16
C MET A 509 -1.19 8.69 -15.27
N HIS A 510 -2.32 9.38 -15.35
CA HIS A 510 -3.36 9.26 -16.38
C HIS A 510 -3.53 7.85 -16.93
N THR A 511 -4.30 7.02 -16.22
CA THR A 511 -4.56 5.66 -16.69
C THR A 511 -5.70 5.60 -17.70
N GLU A 512 -5.54 4.75 -18.73
CA GLU A 512 -6.56 4.47 -19.75
C GLU A 512 -7.11 5.70 -20.51
N VAL A 513 -6.27 6.70 -20.73
CA VAL A 513 -6.71 7.96 -21.36
C VAL A 513 -6.62 7.94 -22.89
N ARG A 514 -5.53 7.45 -23.48
CA ARG A 514 -5.26 7.61 -24.92
C ARG A 514 -6.17 6.75 -25.81
N GLY A 515 -6.70 5.66 -25.26
CA GLY A 515 -7.74 4.84 -25.90
C GLY A 515 -9.02 5.61 -26.22
N GLU A 516 -9.30 6.70 -25.51
CA GLU A 516 -10.45 7.58 -25.74
C GLU A 516 -10.12 8.80 -26.61
N SER A 517 -8.84 9.04 -26.94
CA SER A 517 -8.48 10.26 -27.67
C SER A 517 -8.95 10.27 -29.12
N GLN A 518 -9.10 11.46 -29.70
CA GLN A 518 -9.59 11.66 -31.06
C GLN A 518 -8.90 12.84 -31.75
N VAL A 519 -8.77 12.79 -33.09
CA VAL A 519 -8.34 13.98 -33.85
C VAL A 519 -9.34 15.11 -33.64
N SER A 520 -8.86 16.34 -33.67
CA SER A 520 -9.67 17.51 -33.34
C SER A 520 -9.38 18.63 -34.31
N PHE A 521 -10.43 19.39 -34.62
CA PHE A 521 -10.37 20.55 -35.51
C PHE A 521 -10.70 21.82 -34.74
N HIS A 522 -10.49 21.80 -33.42
CA HIS A 522 -10.54 22.99 -32.61
C HIS A 522 -9.51 24.01 -33.12
N PRO A 523 -9.83 25.33 -33.22
CA PRO A 523 -8.93 26.33 -33.79
C PRO A 523 -7.50 26.31 -33.20
N GLU A 524 -7.38 26.13 -31.88
CA GLU A 524 -6.08 25.97 -31.19
C GLU A 524 -5.25 24.77 -31.68
N GLU A 525 -5.87 23.62 -31.96
CA GLU A 525 -5.14 22.44 -32.43
C GLU A 525 -4.75 22.55 -33.91
N VAL A 526 -5.62 23.16 -34.71
CA VAL A 526 -5.35 23.48 -36.12
C VAL A 526 -4.18 24.47 -36.22
N GLU A 527 -4.18 25.49 -35.36
CA GLU A 527 -3.08 26.44 -35.21
C GLU A 527 -1.79 25.75 -34.77
N ALA A 528 -1.84 24.90 -33.74
CA ALA A 528 -0.68 24.18 -33.24
C ALA A 528 -0.04 23.28 -34.31
N TYR A 529 -0.85 22.57 -35.11
CA TYR A 529 -0.32 21.77 -36.23
C TYR A 529 0.36 22.65 -37.28
N ARG A 530 -0.30 23.75 -37.68
CA ARG A 530 0.22 24.67 -38.68
C ARG A 530 1.51 25.36 -38.22
N GLN A 531 1.64 25.70 -36.94
CA GLN A 531 2.89 26.23 -36.39
C GLN A 531 4.01 25.18 -36.38
N ALA A 532 3.68 23.91 -36.13
CA ALA A 532 4.67 22.84 -36.05
C ALA A 532 5.19 22.39 -37.43
N HIS A 533 4.36 22.46 -38.48
CA HIS A 533 4.68 21.85 -39.79
C HIS A 533 4.51 22.79 -40.99
N ASP A 534 4.12 24.05 -40.78
CA ASP A 534 3.82 25.02 -41.86
C ASP A 534 2.81 24.47 -42.89
N ALA A 535 1.85 23.67 -42.42
CA ALA A 535 0.90 22.94 -43.25
C ALA A 535 -0.52 22.92 -42.66
N ALA A 536 -1.52 22.75 -43.53
CA ALA A 536 -2.89 22.49 -43.12
C ALA A 536 -3.10 20.99 -42.83
N ILE A 537 -4.04 20.66 -41.96
CA ILE A 537 -4.42 19.26 -41.69
C ILE A 537 -5.03 18.66 -42.96
N PRO A 538 -4.50 17.55 -43.51
CA PRO A 538 -5.02 16.94 -44.74
C PRO A 538 -6.48 16.54 -44.62
N ASP A 539 -7.28 16.70 -45.68
CA ASP A 539 -8.73 16.46 -45.66
C ASP A 539 -9.10 14.99 -45.41
N GLU A 540 -8.20 14.06 -45.72
CA GLU A 540 -8.39 12.62 -45.50
C GLU A 540 -8.36 12.24 -44.01
N VAL A 541 -7.79 13.08 -43.16
CA VAL A 541 -7.76 12.87 -41.71
C VAL A 541 -9.16 13.12 -41.15
N GLN A 542 -9.78 12.06 -40.65
CA GLN A 542 -11.14 12.10 -40.09
C GLN A 542 -11.23 11.55 -38.67
N ASN A 543 -10.35 10.62 -38.30
CA ASN A 543 -10.27 10.05 -36.96
C ASN A 543 -8.84 9.58 -36.67
N LYS A 544 -8.57 9.21 -35.41
CA LYS A 544 -7.25 8.80 -34.91
C LYS A 544 -6.74 7.46 -35.46
N ASN A 545 -7.61 6.61 -36.01
CA ASN A 545 -7.27 5.26 -36.46
C ASN A 545 -6.73 5.26 -37.91
N GLY A 546 -6.15 6.37 -38.36
CA GLY A 546 -5.60 6.46 -39.71
C GLY A 546 -6.66 6.53 -40.83
N VAL A 547 -6.17 6.35 -42.05
CA VAL A 547 -6.93 6.25 -43.31
C VAL A 547 -6.98 4.80 -43.80
N ASP A 548 -7.72 4.55 -44.87
CA ASP A 548 -7.69 3.27 -45.58
C ASP A 548 -7.07 3.51 -46.95
N TYR A 549 -5.83 3.06 -47.16
CA TYR A 549 -5.07 3.35 -48.37
C TYR A 549 -5.79 2.92 -49.66
N ARG A 550 -6.63 1.88 -49.58
CA ARG A 550 -7.42 1.36 -50.71
C ARG A 550 -8.50 2.34 -51.18
N LYS A 551 -8.84 3.32 -50.34
CA LYS A 551 -9.83 4.37 -50.62
C LYS A 551 -9.18 5.71 -50.97
N LEU A 552 -7.85 5.82 -50.84
CA LEU A 552 -7.13 7.02 -51.22
C LEU A 552 -7.02 7.09 -52.74
N LYS A 553 -7.25 8.29 -53.27
CA LYS A 553 -7.13 8.54 -54.70
C LYS A 553 -5.65 8.48 -55.11
N ASP A 554 -5.36 7.85 -56.25
CA ASP A 554 -4.03 7.78 -56.85
C ASP A 554 -2.94 7.17 -55.91
N PHE A 555 -3.34 6.29 -54.98
CA PHE A 555 -2.39 5.63 -54.07
C PHE A 555 -1.46 4.65 -54.82
N PRO A 556 -0.14 4.66 -54.53
CA PRO A 556 0.85 3.90 -55.29
C PRO A 556 0.67 2.38 -55.17
N GLN A 557 0.74 1.67 -56.31
CA GLN A 557 0.50 0.22 -56.37
C GLN A 557 1.55 -0.60 -55.63
N ASN A 558 2.80 -0.12 -55.56
CA ASN A 558 3.86 -0.74 -54.77
C ASN A 558 3.73 -0.46 -53.27
N ARG A 559 2.74 0.33 -52.85
CA ARG A 559 2.45 0.73 -51.46
C ARG A 559 3.61 1.42 -50.73
N LEU A 560 4.49 2.07 -51.48
CA LEU A 560 5.50 2.98 -50.92
C LEU A 560 5.00 4.41 -50.96
N ILE A 561 5.12 5.11 -49.84
CA ILE A 561 4.82 6.55 -49.76
C ILE A 561 6.09 7.34 -49.42
N ALA A 562 6.13 8.61 -49.81
CA ALA A 562 7.21 9.50 -49.45
C ALA A 562 7.31 9.66 -47.91
N ASP A 563 8.54 9.83 -47.40
CA ASP A 563 8.79 10.00 -45.96
C ASP A 563 8.08 11.23 -45.36
N ASP A 564 7.85 12.25 -46.19
CA ASP A 564 7.18 13.51 -45.88
C ASP A 564 5.69 13.53 -46.29
N ASN A 565 5.09 12.35 -46.54
CA ASN A 565 3.67 12.26 -46.90
C ASN A 565 2.79 13.05 -45.91
N PRO A 566 1.95 14.01 -46.37
CA PRO A 566 1.24 14.92 -45.48
C PRO A 566 0.30 14.23 -44.47
N ILE A 567 -0.35 13.13 -44.87
CA ILE A 567 -1.24 12.35 -43.99
C ILE A 567 -0.41 11.68 -42.89
N LEU A 568 0.72 11.06 -43.27
CA LEU A 568 1.63 10.43 -42.31
C LEU A 568 2.21 11.45 -41.33
N GLN A 569 2.66 12.60 -41.83
CA GLN A 569 3.21 13.69 -41.02
C GLN A 569 2.21 14.16 -39.96
N TYR A 570 0.94 14.36 -40.33
CA TYR A 570 -0.09 14.72 -39.36
C TYR A 570 -0.28 13.64 -38.28
N TYR A 571 -0.38 12.37 -38.67
CA TYR A 571 -0.59 11.29 -37.68
C TYR A 571 0.62 11.11 -36.75
N ARG A 572 1.86 11.24 -37.26
CA ARG A 572 3.07 11.26 -36.42
C ARG A 572 2.98 12.37 -35.38
N TRP A 573 2.69 13.60 -35.83
CA TRP A 573 2.52 14.73 -34.93
C TRP A 573 1.40 14.50 -33.91
N PHE A 574 0.23 14.03 -34.34
CA PHE A 574 -0.90 13.78 -33.45
C PHE A 574 -0.55 12.79 -32.33
N TRP A 575 0.05 11.65 -32.65
CA TRP A 575 0.37 10.62 -31.67
C TRP A 575 1.61 10.92 -30.81
N GLN A 576 2.51 11.81 -31.25
CA GLN A 576 3.67 12.21 -30.45
C GLN A 576 3.39 13.46 -29.60
N VAL A 577 2.63 14.42 -30.15
CA VAL A 577 2.47 15.78 -29.60
C VAL A 577 1.00 16.24 -29.58
N GLY A 578 0.31 16.16 -30.71
CA GLY A 578 -0.97 16.85 -30.95
C GLY A 578 -2.16 16.34 -30.12
N ASP A 579 -2.13 15.09 -29.65
CA ASP A 579 -3.15 14.61 -28.72
C ASP A 579 -3.01 15.22 -27.31
N GLY A 580 -1.81 15.75 -27.00
CA GLY A 580 -1.44 16.45 -25.78
C GLY A 580 -1.20 15.57 -24.55
N TRP A 581 -1.52 14.27 -24.61
CA TRP A 581 -1.51 13.40 -23.42
C TRP A 581 -0.10 13.17 -22.85
N ASN A 582 0.91 13.11 -23.72
CA ASN A 582 2.30 12.98 -23.28
C ASN A 582 2.76 14.20 -22.47
N GLU A 583 2.43 15.41 -22.93
CA GLU A 583 2.75 16.65 -22.21
C GLU A 583 1.96 16.76 -20.88
N LEU A 584 0.71 16.32 -20.83
CA LEU A 584 -0.05 16.29 -19.58
C LEU A 584 0.59 15.36 -18.54
N ASN A 585 1.08 14.19 -18.95
CA ASN A 585 1.86 13.31 -18.10
C ASN A 585 3.17 13.97 -17.64
N THR A 586 3.89 14.62 -18.56
CA THR A 586 5.11 15.37 -18.24
C THR A 586 4.87 16.47 -17.22
N LYS A 587 3.80 17.27 -17.37
CA LYS A 587 3.45 18.33 -16.40
C LYS A 587 3.07 17.76 -15.04
N LEU A 588 2.34 16.66 -15.00
CA LEU A 588 1.97 15.98 -13.76
C LEU A 588 3.20 15.42 -13.03
N HIS A 589 4.11 14.77 -13.77
CA HIS A 589 5.41 14.32 -13.27
C HIS A 589 6.24 15.48 -12.71
N GLN A 590 6.39 16.58 -13.46
CA GLN A 590 7.10 17.77 -13.02
C GLN A 590 6.49 18.38 -11.75
N GLY A 591 5.15 18.43 -11.65
CA GLY A 591 4.46 18.89 -10.47
C GLY A 591 4.81 18.08 -9.23
N LEU A 592 4.78 16.75 -9.33
CA LEU A 592 5.18 15.84 -8.26
C LEU A 592 6.65 16.04 -7.87
N LYS A 593 7.57 15.95 -8.83
CA LYS A 593 9.03 16.06 -8.59
C LYS A 593 9.44 17.45 -8.08
N SER A 594 8.68 18.51 -8.35
CA SER A 594 8.95 19.84 -7.81
C SER A 594 8.79 19.97 -6.30
N GLN A 595 8.10 19.02 -5.66
CA GLN A 595 7.80 19.03 -4.22
C GLN A 595 8.38 17.82 -3.49
N ILE A 596 8.99 16.87 -4.20
CA ILE A 596 9.48 15.61 -3.64
C ILE A 596 10.96 15.48 -3.99
N ASP A 597 11.83 15.77 -3.02
CA ASP A 597 13.28 15.71 -3.16
C ASP A 597 13.84 14.33 -2.75
N ARG A 598 13.15 13.25 -3.12
CA ARG A 598 13.56 11.88 -2.79
C ARG A 598 13.79 11.06 -4.05
N GLN A 599 14.92 10.37 -4.09
CA GLN A 599 15.31 9.50 -5.22
C GLN A 599 14.48 8.22 -5.30
N ASP A 600 13.84 7.80 -4.21
CA ASP A 600 13.02 6.59 -4.13
C ASP A 600 11.59 6.78 -4.68
N PHE A 601 11.17 8.02 -4.95
CA PHE A 601 9.84 8.30 -5.49
C PHE A 601 9.82 8.21 -7.01
N TRP A 602 8.89 7.42 -7.56
CA TRP A 602 8.79 7.18 -9.00
C TRP A 602 7.37 7.40 -9.55
N THR A 603 7.25 7.82 -10.80
CA THR A 603 5.96 7.91 -11.51
C THR A 603 5.85 6.88 -12.61
N PHE A 604 4.63 6.44 -12.91
CA PHE A 604 4.41 5.48 -13.99
C PHE A 604 3.14 5.75 -14.77
N HIS A 605 3.08 5.24 -15.99
CA HIS A 605 1.93 5.36 -16.88
C HIS A 605 1.51 4.00 -17.44
N ASP A 606 0.22 3.70 -17.37
CA ASP A 606 -0.40 2.54 -18.01
C ASP A 606 -1.74 2.91 -18.68
N PRO A 607 -2.18 2.14 -19.69
CA PRO A 607 -1.39 1.26 -20.55
C PRO A 607 -0.57 2.07 -21.57
N ALA A 608 0.76 1.98 -21.54
CA ALA A 608 1.63 2.80 -22.38
C ALA A 608 1.61 2.41 -23.87
N VAL A 609 1.48 1.11 -24.19
CA VAL A 609 1.48 0.59 -25.57
C VAL A 609 0.08 0.33 -26.14
N ARG A 610 -0.99 0.88 -25.53
CA ARG A 610 -2.35 0.85 -26.12
C ARG A 610 -2.56 1.99 -27.12
N VAL A 611 -1.58 2.15 -28.01
CA VAL A 611 -1.43 3.22 -29.00
C VAL A 611 -0.72 2.64 -30.22
N PRO A 612 -0.67 3.34 -31.37
CA PRO A 612 0.21 2.95 -32.47
C PRO A 612 1.69 2.87 -32.06
N SER A 613 2.46 2.10 -32.81
CA SER A 613 3.88 1.76 -32.61
C SER A 613 4.80 2.92 -33.00
N ILE A 614 4.71 4.01 -32.23
CA ILE A 614 5.47 5.25 -32.36
C ILE A 614 5.87 5.76 -30.97
N SER A 615 7.05 6.39 -30.85
CA SER A 615 7.61 6.76 -29.55
C SER A 615 6.80 7.83 -28.80
N GLY A 616 7.05 7.93 -27.48
CA GLY A 616 6.67 9.08 -26.65
C GLY A 616 5.49 8.85 -25.71
N SER A 617 4.77 7.74 -25.85
CA SER A 617 3.66 7.40 -24.96
C SER A 617 4.11 7.32 -23.50
N GLY A 618 3.43 8.04 -22.62
CA GLY A 618 3.77 8.14 -21.20
C GLY A 618 4.53 9.42 -20.81
N GLY A 619 5.03 10.20 -21.79
CA GLY A 619 5.78 11.42 -21.52
C GLY A 619 6.99 11.16 -20.63
N SER A 620 7.29 12.07 -19.70
CA SER A 620 8.41 11.93 -18.75
C SER A 620 8.16 10.99 -17.56
N ALA A 621 7.29 9.98 -17.68
CA ALA A 621 7.13 8.97 -16.62
C ALA A 621 8.47 8.28 -16.32
N ASP A 622 8.77 7.96 -15.05
CA ASP A 622 9.97 7.18 -14.72
C ASP A 622 9.84 5.74 -15.25
N VAL A 623 8.62 5.19 -15.24
CA VAL A 623 8.33 3.80 -15.61
C VAL A 623 7.15 3.69 -16.58
N LEU A 624 7.28 2.88 -17.62
CA LEU A 624 6.19 2.49 -18.50
C LEU A 624 5.61 1.13 -18.09
N ALA A 625 4.28 1.05 -18.06
CA ALA A 625 3.57 -0.18 -17.73
C ALA A 625 2.41 -0.46 -18.69
N HIS A 626 2.00 -1.71 -18.73
CA HIS A 626 0.85 -2.15 -19.52
C HIS A 626 0.19 -3.36 -18.85
N TRP A 627 -1.13 -3.37 -18.84
CA TRP A 627 -1.90 -4.46 -18.30
C TRP A 627 -2.29 -5.47 -19.37
N THR A 628 -2.32 -6.76 -19.03
CA THR A 628 -2.62 -7.83 -19.99
C THR A 628 -3.53 -8.86 -19.38
N TYR A 629 -4.57 -9.23 -20.13
CA TYR A 629 -5.38 -10.41 -19.86
C TYR A 629 -4.69 -11.65 -20.42
N SER A 630 -4.58 -12.73 -19.64
CA SER A 630 -3.83 -13.93 -20.05
C SER A 630 -4.57 -14.81 -21.07
N TYR A 631 -5.87 -14.64 -21.28
CA TYR A 631 -6.63 -15.51 -22.19
C TYR A 631 -6.52 -15.05 -23.66
N PRO A 632 -6.76 -15.96 -24.63
CA PRO A 632 -6.77 -17.42 -24.46
C PRO A 632 -5.39 -18.04 -24.18
N ASP A 633 -4.29 -17.34 -24.53
CA ASP A 633 -2.92 -17.86 -24.40
C ASP A 633 -2.08 -16.98 -23.44
N PRO A 634 -1.59 -17.49 -22.29
CA PRO A 634 -0.83 -16.69 -21.31
C PRO A 634 0.47 -16.12 -21.87
N ILE A 635 1.11 -16.84 -22.80
CA ILE A 635 2.32 -16.44 -23.52
C ILE A 635 2.24 -15.03 -24.14
N ARG A 636 1.03 -14.55 -24.46
CA ARG A 636 0.81 -13.21 -25.04
C ARG A 636 1.28 -12.06 -24.18
N ILE A 637 1.39 -12.26 -22.86
CA ILE A 637 1.94 -11.21 -21.99
C ILE A 637 3.33 -10.79 -22.43
N GLY A 638 4.08 -11.67 -23.11
CA GLY A 638 5.39 -11.40 -23.67
C GLY A 638 5.41 -10.28 -24.71
N LEU A 639 4.48 -10.28 -25.68
CA LEU A 639 4.44 -9.30 -26.77
C LEU A 639 4.33 -7.87 -26.23
N CYS A 640 3.27 -7.57 -25.49
CA CYS A 640 3.10 -6.22 -24.94
C CYS A 640 3.98 -5.94 -23.71
N THR A 641 4.93 -6.83 -23.39
CA THR A 641 6.10 -6.48 -22.56
C THR A 641 7.28 -6.07 -23.44
N ASP A 642 7.52 -6.76 -24.54
CA ASP A 642 8.58 -6.40 -25.50
C ASP A 642 8.25 -5.08 -26.24
N GLU A 643 6.97 -4.79 -26.52
CA GLU A 643 6.51 -3.48 -26.99
C GLU A 643 6.84 -2.35 -25.98
N LEU A 644 6.74 -2.61 -24.66
CA LEU A 644 7.06 -1.60 -23.64
C LEU A 644 8.55 -1.25 -23.68
N PHE A 645 9.42 -2.25 -23.83
CA PHE A 645 10.86 -2.01 -23.96
C PHE A 645 11.19 -1.20 -25.22
N GLU A 646 10.50 -1.45 -26.33
CA GLU A 646 10.69 -0.65 -27.55
C GLU A 646 10.10 0.76 -27.43
N MET A 647 8.96 0.95 -26.77
CA MET A 647 8.41 2.27 -26.45
C MET A 647 9.38 3.09 -25.58
N ALA A 648 9.93 2.49 -24.52
CA ALA A 648 10.90 3.14 -23.64
C ALA A 648 12.20 3.50 -24.38
N ARG A 649 12.71 2.56 -25.20
CA ARG A 649 13.93 2.75 -25.98
C ARG A 649 13.78 3.82 -27.06
N SER A 650 12.71 3.75 -27.85
CA SER A 650 12.44 4.71 -28.94
C SER A 650 12.18 6.12 -28.41
N GLY A 651 11.56 6.24 -27.22
CA GLY A 651 11.36 7.52 -26.54
C GLY A 651 12.66 8.19 -26.07
N GLY A 652 13.71 7.40 -25.78
CA GLY A 652 15.04 7.94 -25.45
C GLY A 652 15.15 8.68 -24.11
N LEU A 653 14.18 8.49 -23.20
CA LEU A 653 14.11 9.18 -21.91
C LEU A 653 14.66 8.35 -20.73
N GLY A 654 15.22 7.16 -21.00
CA GLY A 654 15.78 6.29 -19.96
C GLY A 654 14.73 5.68 -19.02
N GLN A 655 13.51 5.47 -19.52
CA GLN A 655 12.39 4.95 -18.73
C GLN A 655 12.55 3.46 -18.46
N ASP A 656 12.19 3.05 -17.25
CA ASP A 656 12.11 1.64 -16.87
C ASP A 656 10.79 1.00 -17.33
N VAL A 657 10.71 -0.33 -17.23
CA VAL A 657 9.51 -1.10 -17.61
C VAL A 657 9.01 -1.94 -16.44
N MET A 658 7.70 -1.85 -16.18
CA MET A 658 6.96 -2.77 -15.31
C MET A 658 5.86 -3.47 -16.08
N LYS A 659 5.38 -4.61 -15.57
CA LYS A 659 4.33 -5.36 -16.25
C LYS A 659 3.22 -5.82 -15.31
N MET A 660 1.98 -5.61 -15.76
CA MET A 660 0.78 -5.99 -15.01
C MET A 660 0.10 -7.22 -15.59
N THR A 661 -0.23 -8.16 -14.72
CA THR A 661 -1.16 -9.26 -15.00
C THR A 661 -2.54 -8.89 -14.49
N GLN A 662 -3.55 -8.89 -15.36
CA GLN A 662 -4.94 -8.80 -14.91
C GLN A 662 -5.29 -10.14 -14.22
N VAL A 663 -5.60 -10.13 -12.92
CA VAL A 663 -6.02 -11.35 -12.20
C VAL A 663 -7.50 -11.69 -12.44
N ILE A 664 -8.05 -11.11 -13.51
CA ILE A 664 -9.42 -11.25 -13.95
C ILE A 664 -9.47 -11.69 -15.41
N TRP A 665 -10.50 -12.43 -15.75
CA TRP A 665 -10.92 -12.71 -17.11
C TRP A 665 -12.28 -12.11 -17.38
N TYR A 666 -12.48 -11.63 -18.61
CA TYR A 666 -13.82 -11.32 -19.08
C TYR A 666 -14.58 -12.63 -19.27
N ARG A 667 -15.69 -12.79 -18.54
CA ARG A 667 -16.57 -13.95 -18.73
C ARG A 667 -17.05 -14.08 -20.18
N SER A 668 -17.30 -12.95 -20.85
CA SER A 668 -17.72 -12.91 -22.25
C SER A 668 -16.68 -13.48 -23.24
N GLN A 669 -15.43 -13.67 -22.81
CA GLN A 669 -14.36 -14.24 -23.64
C GLN A 669 -13.97 -15.67 -23.23
N THR A 670 -14.37 -16.12 -22.04
CA THR A 670 -13.91 -17.39 -21.48
C THR A 670 -15.05 -18.35 -21.13
N ALA A 671 -16.21 -17.84 -20.69
CA ALA A 671 -17.40 -18.60 -20.33
C ALA A 671 -18.70 -17.81 -20.63
N PRO A 672 -19.01 -17.48 -21.91
CA PRO A 672 -20.11 -16.58 -22.26
C PRO A 672 -21.49 -17.11 -21.83
N GLU A 673 -22.32 -16.24 -21.25
CA GLU A 673 -23.68 -16.58 -20.76
C GLU A 673 -24.57 -17.25 -21.81
N ASN A 674 -24.46 -16.83 -23.07
CA ASN A 674 -25.29 -17.33 -24.17
C ASN A 674 -24.71 -18.56 -24.87
N SER A 675 -23.62 -19.13 -24.36
CA SER A 675 -22.97 -20.31 -24.96
C SER A 675 -23.33 -21.58 -24.20
N VAL A 676 -23.46 -22.69 -24.92
CA VAL A 676 -23.76 -24.00 -24.34
C VAL A 676 -22.45 -24.66 -23.95
N SER A 677 -22.25 -24.87 -22.67
CA SER A 677 -21.16 -25.69 -22.13
C SER A 677 -21.26 -27.13 -22.65
N SER A 678 -20.14 -27.70 -23.10
CA SER A 678 -20.05 -29.09 -23.58
C SER A 678 -20.01 -30.13 -22.46
N GLY A 679 -19.89 -29.70 -21.21
CA GLY A 679 -19.87 -30.55 -20.01
C GLY A 679 -20.43 -29.83 -18.77
N PRO A 680 -20.29 -30.42 -17.57
CA PRO A 680 -20.71 -29.79 -16.32
C PRO A 680 -20.06 -28.43 -16.13
N THR A 681 -20.84 -27.43 -15.72
CA THR A 681 -20.32 -26.10 -15.40
C THR A 681 -19.73 -26.05 -14.00
N SER A 682 -18.73 -25.21 -13.82
CA SER A 682 -18.15 -24.92 -12.51
C SER A 682 -19.20 -24.32 -11.55
N PRO A 683 -19.13 -24.60 -10.22
CA PRO A 683 -20.10 -24.10 -9.24
C PRO A 683 -20.29 -22.58 -9.19
N TRP A 684 -19.26 -21.80 -9.54
CA TRP A 684 -19.36 -20.33 -9.56
C TRP A 684 -20.40 -19.84 -10.56
N VAL A 685 -20.71 -20.59 -11.63
CA VAL A 685 -21.70 -20.19 -12.63
C VAL A 685 -23.09 -20.09 -12.01
N ASP A 686 -23.39 -20.95 -11.03
CA ASP A 686 -24.66 -20.93 -10.28
C ASP A 686 -24.63 -19.93 -9.14
N GLN A 687 -23.47 -19.74 -8.49
CA GLN A 687 -23.30 -18.84 -7.35
C GLN A 687 -23.27 -17.36 -7.77
N ASP A 688 -22.59 -17.06 -8.87
CA ASP A 688 -22.37 -15.73 -9.43
C ASP A 688 -22.78 -15.65 -10.92
N PRO A 689 -24.05 -15.90 -11.26
CA PRO A 689 -24.53 -15.98 -12.64
C PRO A 689 -24.50 -14.65 -13.40
N ASP A 690 -24.21 -13.52 -12.74
CA ASP A 690 -24.08 -12.17 -13.29
C ASP A 690 -22.63 -11.67 -13.38
N ALA A 691 -21.65 -12.53 -13.07
CA ALA A 691 -20.23 -12.16 -13.08
C ALA A 691 -19.81 -11.66 -14.48
N ALA A 692 -19.38 -10.40 -14.61
CA ALA A 692 -18.76 -9.93 -15.85
C ALA A 692 -17.25 -10.23 -15.88
N TYR A 693 -16.63 -10.22 -14.69
CA TYR A 693 -15.21 -10.50 -14.48
C TYR A 693 -15.03 -11.61 -13.47
N ILE A 694 -14.39 -12.69 -13.90
CA ILE A 694 -14.11 -13.88 -13.09
C ILE A 694 -12.61 -13.96 -12.79
N THR A 695 -12.21 -14.67 -11.73
CA THR A 695 -10.80 -14.85 -11.36
C THR A 695 -10.01 -15.59 -12.47
N ILE A 696 -8.78 -15.15 -12.75
CA ILE A 696 -7.82 -15.92 -13.59
C ILE A 696 -7.59 -17.33 -13.01
N SER A 697 -7.38 -18.36 -13.84
CA SER A 697 -6.98 -19.68 -13.32
C SER A 697 -5.57 -19.63 -12.70
N PRO A 698 -5.27 -20.43 -11.65
CA PRO A 698 -3.94 -20.41 -11.01
C PRO A 698 -2.82 -20.81 -11.98
N MET A 699 -3.08 -21.73 -12.92
CA MET A 699 -2.06 -22.19 -13.87
C MET A 699 -1.79 -21.16 -14.98
N HIS A 700 -2.82 -20.45 -15.48
CA HIS A 700 -2.59 -19.31 -16.37
C HIS A 700 -1.86 -18.15 -15.69
N LEU A 701 -2.18 -17.88 -14.43
CA LEU A 701 -1.47 -16.89 -13.61
C LEU A 701 0.01 -17.26 -13.47
N ARG A 702 0.31 -18.53 -13.20
CA ARG A 702 1.67 -19.07 -13.11
C ARG A 702 2.44 -18.90 -14.42
N GLU A 703 1.86 -19.29 -15.54
CA GLU A 703 2.53 -19.19 -16.83
C GLU A 703 2.77 -17.73 -17.25
N ALA A 704 1.75 -16.87 -17.10
CA ALA A 704 1.88 -15.43 -17.38
C ALA A 704 2.92 -14.77 -16.47
N PHE A 705 3.04 -15.21 -15.21
CA PHE A 705 4.10 -14.77 -14.30
C PHE A 705 5.49 -15.09 -14.87
N TRP A 706 5.72 -16.32 -15.33
CA TRP A 706 7.02 -16.72 -15.88
C TRP A 706 7.40 -15.93 -17.13
N TRP A 707 6.44 -15.69 -18.04
CA TRP A 707 6.70 -14.87 -19.22
C TRP A 707 6.98 -13.41 -18.90
N LYS A 708 6.42 -12.90 -17.80
CA LYS A 708 6.72 -11.56 -17.30
C LYS A 708 8.14 -11.46 -16.74
N VAL A 709 8.56 -12.36 -15.85
CA VAL A 709 9.88 -12.30 -15.20
C VAL A 709 11.05 -12.79 -16.06
N ALA A 710 10.77 -13.50 -17.15
CA ALA A 710 11.76 -13.87 -18.15
C ALA A 710 12.38 -12.66 -18.87
N ARG A 711 11.81 -11.46 -18.69
CA ARG A 711 12.27 -10.18 -19.24
C ARG A 711 12.87 -9.30 -18.15
N PRO A 712 13.74 -8.33 -18.49
CA PRO A 712 14.42 -7.47 -17.52
C PRO A 712 13.52 -6.34 -16.99
N ILE A 713 12.31 -6.69 -16.55
CA ILE A 713 11.37 -5.74 -15.93
C ILE A 713 11.84 -5.32 -14.54
N GLN A 714 11.47 -4.11 -14.14
CA GLN A 714 11.86 -3.52 -12.86
C GLN A 714 10.83 -3.73 -11.75
N GLY A 715 9.65 -4.27 -12.08
CA GLY A 715 8.57 -4.55 -11.12
C GLY A 715 7.38 -5.26 -11.75
N ILE A 716 6.59 -5.92 -10.90
CA ILE A 716 5.41 -6.70 -11.30
C ILE A 716 4.15 -6.12 -10.66
N MET A 717 3.04 -6.17 -11.39
CA MET A 717 1.79 -5.59 -10.94
C MET A 717 0.60 -6.55 -11.14
N TYR A 718 -0.45 -6.36 -10.36
CA TYR A 718 -1.69 -7.12 -10.43
C TYR A 718 -2.91 -6.22 -10.23
N HIS A 719 -3.98 -6.47 -10.99
CA HIS A 719 -5.26 -5.77 -10.88
C HIS A 719 -6.44 -6.73 -10.78
N GLY A 720 -7.38 -6.43 -9.88
CA GLY A 720 -8.60 -7.20 -9.63
C GLY A 720 -8.68 -7.76 -8.21
N TRP A 721 -8.51 -6.93 -7.17
CA TRP A 721 -8.48 -7.36 -5.76
C TRP A 721 -9.70 -8.20 -5.39
N GLN A 722 -10.88 -7.73 -5.80
CA GLN A 722 -12.16 -8.36 -5.53
C GLN A 722 -12.32 -9.72 -6.21
N SER A 723 -11.47 -10.04 -7.19
CA SER A 723 -11.38 -11.36 -7.81
C SER A 723 -10.21 -12.19 -7.29
N LEU A 724 -9.27 -11.60 -6.57
CA LEU A 724 -8.14 -12.30 -5.95
C LEU A 724 -8.48 -12.81 -4.56
N VAL A 725 -9.25 -12.05 -3.77
CA VAL A 725 -9.55 -12.38 -2.37
C VAL A 725 -11.05 -12.26 -2.07
N PRO A 726 -11.58 -12.93 -1.03
CA PRO A 726 -12.97 -12.77 -0.63
C PRO A 726 -13.26 -11.33 -0.17
N THR A 727 -14.22 -10.67 -0.82
CA THR A 727 -14.70 -9.34 -0.45
C THR A 727 -16.23 -9.29 -0.47
N SER A 728 -16.85 -8.32 0.23
CA SER A 728 -18.30 -8.09 0.20
C SER A 728 -18.76 -7.28 -1.03
N SER A 729 -17.98 -7.26 -2.12
CA SER A 729 -18.20 -6.37 -3.26
C SER A 729 -19.49 -6.68 -4.01
N PRO A 730 -20.41 -5.71 -4.18
CA PRO A 730 -21.58 -5.85 -5.05
C PRO A 730 -21.22 -5.68 -6.55
N GLY A 731 -19.97 -5.30 -6.89
CA GLY A 731 -19.55 -4.93 -8.23
C GLY A 731 -19.29 -6.10 -9.19
N ALA A 732 -19.00 -5.80 -10.46
CA ALA A 732 -18.89 -6.81 -11.52
C ALA A 732 -17.71 -7.82 -11.41
N TYR A 733 -16.79 -7.59 -10.47
CA TYR A 733 -15.63 -8.43 -10.17
C TYR A 733 -15.98 -9.47 -9.12
N ARG A 734 -15.82 -10.76 -9.46
CA ARG A 734 -16.19 -11.88 -8.59
C ARG A 734 -14.98 -12.75 -8.24
N PHE A 735 -14.95 -13.23 -7.00
CA PHE A 735 -13.95 -14.15 -6.46
C PHE A 735 -14.38 -15.60 -6.73
N THR A 736 -14.17 -16.05 -7.95
CA THR A 736 -14.70 -17.34 -8.46
C THR A 736 -13.68 -18.48 -8.44
N ASN A 737 -12.40 -18.19 -8.18
CA ASN A 737 -11.35 -19.22 -8.02
C ASN A 737 -10.43 -18.89 -6.84
N PRO A 738 -10.59 -19.53 -5.67
CA PRO A 738 -9.83 -19.20 -4.48
C PRO A 738 -8.36 -19.62 -4.52
N HIS A 739 -7.97 -20.48 -5.45
CA HIS A 739 -6.60 -21.00 -5.50
C HIS A 739 -5.60 -20.00 -6.10
N SER A 740 -6.06 -19.01 -6.86
CA SER A 740 -5.20 -18.03 -7.53
C SER A 740 -4.45 -17.12 -6.56
N GLN A 741 -5.01 -16.82 -5.38
CA GLN A 741 -4.31 -16.05 -4.35
C GLN A 741 -3.09 -16.80 -3.80
N HIS A 742 -3.25 -18.11 -3.53
CA HIS A 742 -2.20 -18.95 -2.97
C HIS A 742 -1.12 -19.24 -4.00
N GLU A 743 -1.50 -19.38 -5.27
CA GLU A 743 -0.52 -19.49 -6.34
C GLU A 743 0.28 -18.20 -6.53
N LEU A 744 -0.35 -17.02 -6.44
CA LEU A 744 0.37 -15.76 -6.47
C LEU A 744 1.35 -15.65 -5.30
N GLN A 745 0.88 -15.90 -4.07
CA GLN A 745 1.71 -15.91 -2.87
C GLN A 745 2.93 -16.82 -3.04
N ARG A 746 2.70 -18.07 -3.47
CA ARG A 746 3.76 -19.05 -3.72
C ARG A 746 4.79 -18.55 -4.74
N LEU A 747 4.36 -17.85 -5.80
CA LEU A 747 5.26 -17.30 -6.81
C LEU A 747 6.07 -16.12 -6.29
N VAL A 748 5.47 -15.27 -5.46
CA VAL A 748 6.17 -14.15 -4.84
C VAL A 748 7.23 -14.67 -3.87
N GLU A 749 6.84 -15.53 -2.92
CA GLU A 749 7.73 -16.09 -1.90
C GLU A 749 8.88 -16.92 -2.51
N ASN A 750 8.60 -17.79 -3.48
CA ASN A 750 9.60 -18.72 -3.99
C ASN A 750 10.43 -18.19 -5.18
N VAL A 751 10.03 -17.07 -5.79
CA VAL A 751 10.71 -16.54 -6.98
C VAL A 751 11.03 -15.06 -6.84
N VAL A 752 10.04 -14.22 -6.56
CA VAL A 752 10.23 -12.76 -6.59
C VAL A 752 11.08 -12.27 -5.43
N GLU A 753 10.82 -12.74 -4.22
CA GLU A 753 11.63 -12.36 -3.05
C GLU A 753 13.09 -12.81 -3.18
N PRO A 754 13.39 -14.11 -3.42
CA PRO A 754 14.77 -14.57 -3.47
C PRO A 754 15.55 -14.11 -4.71
N LEU A 755 14.89 -14.02 -5.87
CA LEU A 755 15.56 -13.77 -7.15
C LEU A 755 15.34 -12.36 -7.69
N GLY A 756 14.32 -11.64 -7.21
CA GLY A 756 13.94 -10.30 -7.68
C GLY A 756 15.11 -9.31 -7.75
N PRO A 757 15.92 -9.15 -6.69
CA PRO A 757 17.09 -8.27 -6.71
C PRO A 757 18.08 -8.59 -7.83
N SER A 758 18.32 -9.87 -8.12
CA SER A 758 19.18 -10.28 -9.24
C SER A 758 18.48 -10.08 -10.59
N LEU A 759 17.20 -10.46 -10.68
CA LEU A 759 16.37 -10.34 -11.88
C LEU A 759 16.08 -8.89 -12.27
N ARG A 760 16.38 -7.89 -11.45
CA ARG A 760 16.35 -6.47 -11.89
C ARG A 760 17.63 -6.03 -12.59
N GLN A 761 18.72 -6.78 -12.41
CA GLN A 761 20.08 -6.37 -12.80
C GLN A 761 20.66 -7.19 -13.97
N ILE A 762 19.93 -8.19 -14.49
CA ILE A 762 20.39 -9.04 -15.61
C ILE A 762 19.78 -8.54 -16.94
N PRO A 763 20.51 -7.98 -17.91
CA PRO A 763 19.88 -7.52 -19.15
C PRO A 763 19.50 -8.68 -20.09
N ASP A 764 18.75 -8.36 -21.16
CA ASP A 764 18.65 -9.24 -22.34
C ASP A 764 19.97 -9.20 -23.13
N PRO A 765 20.35 -10.28 -23.84
CA PRO A 765 21.46 -10.24 -24.79
C PRO A 765 21.12 -9.32 -25.99
N PRO A 766 22.12 -8.91 -26.79
CA PRO A 766 21.86 -8.33 -28.10
C PRO A 766 20.93 -9.23 -28.93
N ALA A 767 19.90 -8.65 -29.53
CA ALA A 767 18.89 -9.38 -30.27
C ALA A 767 19.36 -9.68 -31.70
N ASP A 768 19.21 -10.93 -32.13
CA ASP A 768 19.46 -11.35 -33.52
C ASP A 768 18.17 -11.61 -34.32
N VAL A 769 17.01 -11.42 -33.70
CA VAL A 769 15.69 -11.44 -34.34
C VAL A 769 14.96 -10.13 -34.02
N ALA A 770 14.46 -9.45 -35.05
CA ALA A 770 13.66 -8.24 -34.91
C ALA A 770 12.25 -8.44 -35.48
N PHE A 771 11.25 -7.85 -34.82
CA PHE A 771 9.85 -7.84 -35.23
C PHE A 771 9.41 -6.40 -35.47
N LEU A 772 9.25 -6.00 -36.73
CA LEU A 772 8.90 -4.63 -37.09
C LEU A 772 7.40 -4.40 -36.89
N GLU A 773 7.07 -3.40 -36.08
CA GLU A 773 5.74 -2.83 -36.02
C GLU A 773 5.73 -1.48 -36.74
N SER A 774 5.05 -1.45 -37.90
CA SER A 774 5.01 -0.28 -38.76
C SER A 774 3.90 0.69 -38.35
N PHE A 775 4.28 1.86 -37.82
CA PHE A 775 3.36 2.98 -37.61
C PHE A 775 2.67 3.40 -38.91
N THR A 776 3.42 3.41 -40.02
CA THR A 776 2.88 3.79 -41.33
C THR A 776 1.77 2.83 -41.76
N SER A 777 1.97 1.51 -41.60
CA SER A 777 0.95 0.51 -41.88
C SER A 777 -0.25 0.60 -40.93
N GLN A 778 -0.03 0.89 -39.65
CA GLN A 778 -1.13 1.16 -38.71
C GLN A 778 -1.98 2.36 -39.13
N MET A 779 -1.37 3.42 -39.68
CA MET A 779 -2.10 4.62 -40.11
C MET A 779 -2.72 4.49 -41.51
N PHE A 780 -2.20 3.64 -42.39
CA PHE A 780 -2.71 3.54 -43.77
C PHE A 780 -3.49 2.26 -44.05
N ALA A 781 -3.15 1.14 -43.41
CA ALA A 781 -3.81 -0.15 -43.56
C ALA A 781 -4.70 -0.51 -42.35
N ARG A 782 -4.57 0.20 -41.23
CA ARG A 782 -5.35 -0.01 -39.99
C ARG A 782 -5.16 -1.42 -39.40
N ARG A 783 -3.93 -1.92 -39.48
CA ARG A 783 -3.51 -3.21 -38.92
C ARG A 783 -2.36 -3.01 -37.94
N GLY A 784 -2.27 -3.86 -36.92
CA GLY A 784 -1.32 -3.73 -35.82
C GLY A 784 -1.85 -4.33 -34.52
N THR A 785 -1.01 -4.37 -33.49
CA THR A 785 -1.30 -5.03 -32.20
C THR A 785 -2.08 -4.13 -31.24
N TYR A 786 -1.74 -2.83 -31.20
CA TYR A 786 -2.29 -1.81 -30.29
C TYR A 786 -2.27 -2.25 -28.81
N GLY A 787 -1.25 -3.03 -28.41
CA GLY A 787 -1.11 -3.60 -27.08
C GLY A 787 -2.16 -4.66 -26.70
N TRP A 788 -3.04 -5.06 -27.62
CA TRP A 788 -4.14 -6.00 -27.34
C TRP A 788 -3.84 -7.45 -27.77
N ASN A 789 -2.85 -7.64 -28.64
CA ASN A 789 -2.36 -8.95 -29.13
C ASN A 789 -3.44 -9.85 -29.79
N GLY A 790 -4.57 -9.26 -30.20
CA GLY A 790 -5.68 -9.97 -30.84
C GLY A 790 -5.68 -9.91 -32.37
N SER A 791 -4.68 -9.27 -32.97
CA SER A 791 -4.51 -9.17 -34.42
C SER A 791 -3.52 -10.22 -34.95
N TRP A 792 -3.41 -10.30 -36.28
CA TRP A 792 -2.47 -11.20 -36.93
C TRP A 792 -1.01 -10.96 -36.50
N ALA A 793 -0.57 -9.71 -36.36
CA ALA A 793 0.76 -9.41 -35.83
C ALA A 793 1.01 -10.07 -34.45
N GLY A 794 -0.01 -10.13 -33.59
CA GLY A 794 0.09 -10.85 -32.31
C GLY A 794 0.27 -12.35 -32.48
N ASP A 795 -0.48 -12.96 -33.40
CA ASP A 795 -0.34 -14.39 -33.73
C ASP A 795 1.01 -14.71 -34.39
N MET A 796 1.50 -13.85 -35.29
CA MET A 796 2.85 -13.97 -35.85
C MET A 796 3.89 -13.93 -34.75
N TYR A 797 3.80 -13.00 -33.80
CA TYR A 797 4.73 -12.94 -32.67
C TYR A 797 4.70 -14.24 -31.84
N HIS A 798 3.52 -14.82 -31.58
CA HIS A 798 3.44 -16.13 -30.92
C HIS A 798 4.08 -17.25 -31.74
N ILE A 799 3.90 -17.26 -33.07
CA ILE A 799 4.57 -18.20 -33.98
C ILE A 799 6.09 -18.13 -33.82
N LEU A 800 6.66 -16.93 -33.70
CA LEU A 800 8.10 -16.75 -33.45
C LEU A 800 8.51 -17.37 -32.11
N MET A 801 7.74 -17.12 -31.05
CA MET A 801 8.02 -17.71 -29.74
C MET A 801 7.98 -19.25 -29.79
N TYR A 802 6.94 -19.86 -30.37
CA TYR A 802 6.86 -21.32 -30.52
C TYR A 802 7.96 -21.89 -31.43
N ALA A 803 8.50 -21.10 -32.35
CA ALA A 803 9.67 -21.45 -33.16
C ALA A 803 11.00 -21.33 -32.38
N GLN A 804 10.95 -21.03 -31.08
CA GLN A 804 12.08 -20.79 -30.17
C GLN A 804 12.89 -19.54 -30.53
N LEU A 805 12.27 -18.55 -31.18
CA LEU A 805 12.90 -17.27 -31.46
C LEU A 805 12.60 -16.28 -30.32
N GLN A 806 13.56 -15.39 -30.06
CA GLN A 806 13.44 -14.31 -29.09
C GLN A 806 13.41 -12.96 -29.83
N PRO A 807 12.26 -12.56 -30.41
CA PRO A 807 12.16 -11.32 -31.15
C PRO A 807 12.27 -10.09 -30.25
N ARG A 808 13.02 -9.09 -30.70
CA ARG A 808 12.91 -7.71 -30.23
C ARG A 808 11.87 -6.98 -31.08
N VAL A 809 10.85 -6.38 -30.44
CA VAL A 809 9.94 -5.44 -31.13
C VAL A 809 10.74 -4.21 -31.57
N LEU A 810 10.50 -3.75 -32.79
CA LEU A 810 11.21 -2.64 -33.42
C LEU A 810 10.20 -1.69 -34.05
N TYR A 811 10.32 -0.38 -33.80
CA TYR A 811 9.53 0.65 -34.48
C TYR A 811 10.28 1.20 -35.71
N GLU A 812 9.57 1.81 -36.66
CA GLU A 812 10.18 2.45 -37.84
C GLU A 812 11.27 3.46 -37.45
N GLU A 813 11.04 4.25 -36.39
CA GLU A 813 12.00 5.24 -35.88
C GLU A 813 13.31 4.60 -35.42
N SER A 814 13.22 3.43 -34.79
CA SER A 814 14.39 2.69 -34.32
C SER A 814 15.09 1.97 -35.47
N LEU A 815 14.35 1.41 -36.42
CA LEU A 815 14.89 0.81 -37.64
C LEU A 815 15.78 1.81 -38.40
N LEU A 816 15.27 3.03 -38.62
CA LEU A 816 16.01 4.10 -39.31
C LEU A 816 17.21 4.65 -38.51
N LYS A 817 17.32 4.34 -37.21
CA LYS A 817 18.44 4.73 -36.33
C LYS A 817 19.44 3.60 -36.10
N GLY A 818 19.52 2.61 -36.99
CA GLY A 818 20.46 1.48 -36.88
C GLY A 818 19.95 0.32 -36.03
N GLY A 819 18.64 0.23 -35.81
CA GLY A 819 18.03 -0.81 -34.96
C GLY A 819 18.20 -2.26 -35.45
N LEU A 820 18.76 -2.46 -36.65
CA LEU A 820 19.06 -3.76 -37.25
C LEU A 820 20.49 -4.26 -36.97
N ASP A 821 21.32 -3.52 -36.25
CA ASP A 821 22.67 -3.94 -35.89
C ASP A 821 22.66 -5.29 -35.12
N GLY A 822 23.35 -6.29 -35.67
CA GLY A 822 23.40 -7.65 -35.12
C GLY A 822 22.19 -8.53 -35.42
N VAL A 823 21.14 -7.99 -36.03
CA VAL A 823 19.95 -8.74 -36.45
C VAL A 823 20.30 -9.67 -37.62
N LYS A 824 19.78 -10.90 -37.58
CA LYS A 824 19.88 -11.91 -38.64
C LYS A 824 18.54 -12.17 -39.31
N VAL A 825 17.44 -12.07 -38.55
CA VAL A 825 16.08 -12.28 -39.04
C VAL A 825 15.22 -11.06 -38.73
N LEU A 826 14.66 -10.43 -39.76
CA LEU A 826 13.69 -9.35 -39.65
C LEU A 826 12.30 -9.88 -40.03
N VAL A 827 11.34 -9.72 -39.13
CA VAL A 827 9.96 -10.18 -39.32
C VAL A 827 9.05 -8.99 -39.60
N LEU A 828 8.28 -9.09 -40.69
CA LEU A 828 7.35 -8.07 -41.19
C LEU A 828 5.92 -8.61 -41.11
N ALA A 829 5.22 -8.32 -40.02
CA ALA A 829 3.80 -8.63 -39.86
C ALA A 829 2.96 -7.37 -40.02
N ASP A 830 1.87 -7.45 -40.79
CA ASP A 830 0.99 -6.29 -41.05
C ASP A 830 1.75 -5.04 -41.58
N CYS A 831 2.85 -5.24 -42.30
CA CYS A 831 3.70 -4.19 -42.89
C CYS A 831 3.27 -3.83 -44.33
N ASP A 832 1.98 -3.50 -44.49
CA ASP A 832 1.32 -3.21 -45.76
C ASP A 832 1.88 -2.02 -46.54
N VAL A 833 2.13 -0.93 -45.82
CA VAL A 833 2.48 0.38 -46.37
C VAL A 833 3.69 0.88 -45.62
N LEU A 834 4.75 1.18 -46.36
CA LEU A 834 6.02 1.63 -45.80
C LEU A 834 6.41 2.96 -46.44
N THR A 835 7.25 3.71 -45.75
CA THR A 835 7.92 4.84 -46.39
C THR A 835 9.11 4.37 -47.23
N GLU A 836 9.54 5.22 -48.16
CA GLU A 836 10.71 4.94 -49.01
C GLU A 836 11.96 4.60 -48.19
N SER A 837 12.29 5.39 -47.16
CA SER A 837 13.46 5.12 -46.32
C SER A 837 13.38 3.80 -45.54
N VAL A 838 12.20 3.47 -45.00
CA VAL A 838 11.98 2.20 -44.27
C VAL A 838 12.15 1.01 -45.21
N ALA A 839 11.54 1.08 -46.39
CA ALA A 839 11.68 0.03 -47.38
C ALA A 839 13.13 -0.13 -47.86
N GLN A 840 13.84 0.97 -48.09
CA GLN A 840 15.25 0.94 -48.46
C GLN A 840 16.11 0.28 -47.39
N ALA A 841 15.92 0.63 -46.10
CA ALA A 841 16.66 0.02 -45.00
C ALA A 841 16.42 -1.51 -44.91
N ILE A 842 15.20 -1.97 -45.20
CA ILE A 842 14.87 -3.40 -45.24
C ILE A 842 15.58 -4.08 -46.43
N VAL A 843 15.56 -3.45 -47.61
CA VAL A 843 16.26 -3.97 -48.81
C VAL A 843 17.76 -4.04 -48.58
N ASP A 844 18.35 -3.01 -47.97
CA ASP A 844 19.78 -2.97 -47.65
C ASP A 844 20.17 -4.06 -46.65
N PHE A 845 19.34 -4.28 -45.63
CA PHE A 845 19.50 -5.39 -44.69
C PHE A 845 19.48 -6.75 -45.38
N GLN A 846 18.51 -6.98 -46.27
CA GLN A 846 18.40 -8.22 -47.02
C GLN A 846 19.58 -8.42 -47.97
N ALA A 847 20.02 -7.34 -48.64
CA ALA A 847 21.20 -7.34 -49.51
C ALA A 847 22.51 -7.63 -48.75
N ALA A 848 22.58 -7.27 -47.46
CA ALA A 848 23.69 -7.59 -46.57
C ALA A 848 23.65 -9.04 -46.03
N GLY A 849 22.66 -9.85 -46.44
CA GLY A 849 22.52 -11.25 -46.05
C GLY A 849 21.58 -11.49 -44.88
N GLY A 850 20.86 -10.47 -44.42
CA GLY A 850 19.76 -10.61 -43.47
C GLY A 850 18.57 -11.37 -44.08
N LEU A 851 17.84 -12.13 -43.27
CA LEU A 851 16.66 -12.88 -43.68
C LEU A 851 15.39 -12.08 -43.38
N VAL A 852 14.53 -11.92 -44.38
CA VAL A 852 13.24 -11.24 -44.24
C VAL A 852 12.11 -12.27 -44.23
N VAL A 853 11.42 -12.38 -43.10
CA VAL A 853 10.21 -13.20 -42.94
C VAL A 853 9.00 -12.27 -42.98
N GLY A 854 8.06 -12.52 -43.88
CA GLY A 854 6.87 -11.70 -44.07
C GLY A 854 5.58 -12.49 -43.93
N ASP A 855 4.46 -11.79 -43.99
CA ASP A 855 3.16 -12.37 -44.30
C ASP A 855 2.71 -12.03 -45.73
N GLY A 856 1.51 -12.46 -46.11
CA GLY A 856 0.96 -12.22 -47.44
C GLY A 856 0.56 -10.77 -47.75
N GLU A 857 0.66 -9.86 -46.77
CA GLU A 857 0.22 -8.47 -46.90
C GLU A 857 1.38 -7.47 -46.94
N VAL A 858 2.62 -7.92 -46.75
CA VAL A 858 3.84 -7.11 -46.82
C VAL A 858 3.84 -6.22 -48.06
N CYS A 859 4.31 -4.98 -47.88
CA CYS A 859 4.51 -3.99 -48.92
C CYS A 859 5.14 -4.61 -50.18
N PRO A 860 4.50 -4.54 -51.37
CA PRO A 860 4.97 -5.21 -52.58
C PRO A 860 6.37 -4.80 -53.06
N ALA A 861 6.91 -3.69 -52.56
CA ALA A 861 8.29 -3.28 -52.81
C ALA A 861 9.33 -4.16 -52.09
N ILE A 862 8.92 -4.90 -51.06
CA ILE A 862 9.75 -5.86 -50.34
C ILE A 862 9.37 -7.27 -50.78
N LYS A 863 10.38 -8.09 -51.04
CA LYS A 863 10.20 -9.51 -51.32
C LYS A 863 10.71 -10.33 -50.13
N PRO A 864 9.83 -10.85 -49.26
CA PRO A 864 10.26 -11.73 -48.18
C PRO A 864 10.96 -13.00 -48.71
N ASP A 865 11.95 -13.47 -47.97
CA ASP A 865 12.62 -14.76 -48.19
C ASP A 865 11.71 -15.93 -47.80
N TYR A 866 10.86 -15.71 -46.80
CA TYR A 866 9.82 -16.64 -46.37
C TYR A 866 8.51 -15.91 -46.10
N VAL A 867 7.39 -16.53 -46.47
CA VAL A 867 6.05 -16.00 -46.22
C VAL A 867 5.30 -16.95 -45.29
N VAL A 868 4.93 -16.47 -44.11
CA VAL A 868 4.03 -17.18 -43.20
C VAL A 868 2.59 -16.94 -43.67
N SER A 869 1.88 -18.03 -43.95
CA SER A 869 0.47 -17.98 -44.37
C SER A 869 -0.41 -17.43 -43.26
N ARG A 870 -1.21 -16.41 -43.59
CA ARG A 870 -2.18 -15.79 -42.67
C ARG A 870 -3.36 -16.72 -42.40
N PHE A 871 -3.88 -16.68 -41.18
CA PHE A 871 -5.12 -17.34 -40.80
C PHE A 871 -5.89 -16.54 -39.73
N SER A 872 -7.12 -16.94 -39.45
CA SER A 872 -7.96 -16.35 -38.41
C SER A 872 -8.26 -17.39 -37.34
N ARG A 873 -8.18 -16.98 -36.08
CA ARG A 873 -8.57 -17.82 -34.93
C ARG A 873 -10.03 -18.23 -35.04
N SER A 874 -10.29 -19.52 -34.89
CA SER A 874 -11.60 -20.17 -34.96
C SER A 874 -12.42 -20.02 -33.68
N LYS A 875 -11.80 -19.55 -32.58
CA LYS A 875 -12.34 -19.57 -31.21
C LYS A 875 -12.53 -21.00 -30.68
N GLN A 876 -11.61 -21.88 -31.04
CA GLN A 876 -11.45 -23.21 -30.45
C GLN A 876 -10.01 -23.29 -29.96
N ALA A 877 -9.80 -23.18 -28.65
CA ALA A 877 -8.48 -22.87 -28.09
C ALA A 877 -7.40 -23.89 -28.48
N ASP A 878 -7.74 -25.17 -28.48
CA ASP A 878 -6.87 -26.28 -28.85
C ASP A 878 -6.50 -26.27 -30.35
N ALA A 879 -7.50 -26.13 -31.22
CA ALA A 879 -7.27 -26.07 -32.67
C ALA A 879 -6.47 -24.83 -33.07
N ASP A 880 -6.79 -23.69 -32.46
CA ASP A 880 -6.12 -22.42 -32.68
C ASP A 880 -4.66 -22.45 -32.18
N HIS A 881 -4.40 -23.12 -31.06
CA HIS A 881 -3.05 -23.34 -30.55
C HIS A 881 -2.25 -24.28 -31.46
N ALA A 882 -2.85 -25.40 -31.89
CA ALA A 882 -2.22 -26.34 -32.82
C ALA A 882 -1.86 -25.67 -34.16
N GLN A 883 -2.69 -24.75 -34.65
CA GLN A 883 -2.43 -24.00 -35.87
C GLN A 883 -1.22 -23.07 -35.76
N LEU A 884 -1.07 -22.35 -34.64
CA LEU A 884 0.12 -21.55 -34.37
C LEU A 884 1.38 -22.42 -34.33
N GLN A 885 1.34 -23.55 -33.62
CA GLN A 885 2.48 -24.46 -33.53
C GLN A 885 2.84 -25.08 -34.87
N ALA A 886 1.85 -25.36 -35.73
CA ALA A 886 2.10 -25.83 -37.08
C ALA A 886 2.85 -24.78 -37.91
N ALA A 887 2.41 -23.52 -37.89
CA ALA A 887 3.10 -22.43 -38.57
C ALA A 887 4.52 -22.20 -38.02
N ALA A 888 4.70 -22.32 -36.69
CA ALA A 888 6.00 -22.21 -36.04
C ALA A 888 6.97 -23.32 -36.45
N ARG A 889 6.48 -24.56 -36.55
CA ARG A 889 7.24 -25.70 -37.05
C ARG A 889 7.68 -25.48 -38.50
N ASP A 890 6.78 -25.00 -39.36
CA ASP A 890 7.07 -24.80 -40.77
C ASP A 890 8.12 -23.67 -40.96
N LEU A 891 7.99 -22.56 -40.22
CA LEU A 891 9.01 -21.50 -40.16
C LEU A 891 10.36 -22.05 -39.67
N ARG A 892 10.33 -22.86 -38.61
CA ARG A 892 11.53 -23.45 -38.04
C ARG A 892 12.25 -24.39 -39.03
N LEU A 893 11.53 -25.22 -39.77
CA LEU A 893 12.10 -26.09 -40.81
C LEU A 893 12.80 -25.28 -41.91
N TRP A 894 12.26 -24.12 -42.27
CA TRP A 894 12.89 -23.23 -43.22
C TRP A 894 14.14 -22.53 -42.65
N LEU A 895 14.13 -22.17 -41.36
CA LEU A 895 15.26 -21.54 -40.69
C LEU A 895 16.42 -22.51 -40.37
N ASP A 896 16.14 -23.79 -40.15
CA ASP A 896 17.13 -24.81 -39.73
C ASP A 896 18.47 -24.81 -40.51
N PRO A 897 18.50 -24.73 -41.85
CA PRO A 897 19.77 -24.73 -42.60
C PRO A 897 20.56 -23.41 -42.51
N GLN A 898 19.98 -22.33 -41.99
CA GLN A 898 20.50 -20.96 -42.15
C GLN A 898 20.50 -20.12 -40.87
N TYR A 899 19.87 -20.60 -39.80
CA TYR A 899 19.81 -19.93 -38.51
C TYR A 899 20.25 -20.88 -37.40
N THR A 900 20.92 -20.35 -36.38
CA THR A 900 21.37 -21.12 -35.23
C THR A 900 20.75 -20.56 -33.97
N TRP A 901 19.97 -21.37 -33.28
CA TRP A 901 19.36 -21.03 -32.00
C TRP A 901 20.42 -21.00 -30.89
N ALA A 902 20.47 -19.90 -30.14
CA ALA A 902 21.31 -19.81 -28.95
C ALA A 902 20.84 -20.76 -27.84
N VAL A 903 19.52 -20.90 -27.70
CA VAL A 903 18.85 -21.81 -26.77
C VAL A 903 17.67 -22.44 -27.50
N ASP A 904 17.48 -23.73 -27.28
CA ASP A 904 16.45 -24.51 -27.95
C ASP A 904 15.86 -25.57 -27.03
N SER A 905 14.67 -26.07 -27.39
CA SER A 905 13.93 -27.10 -26.65
C SER A 905 13.50 -28.21 -27.60
N SER A 906 13.72 -29.47 -27.21
CA SER A 906 13.23 -30.62 -27.97
C SER A 906 11.71 -30.83 -27.90
N ASN A 907 10.99 -30.04 -27.10
CA ASN A 907 9.55 -30.09 -26.94
C ASN A 907 8.94 -28.72 -27.30
N PRO A 908 8.05 -28.63 -28.30
CA PRO A 908 7.47 -27.36 -28.75
C PRO A 908 6.58 -26.69 -27.68
N ASN A 909 6.06 -27.46 -26.72
CA ASN A 909 5.30 -26.92 -25.60
C ASN A 909 6.19 -26.36 -24.48
N VAL A 910 7.51 -26.49 -24.57
CA VAL A 910 8.44 -25.85 -23.64
C VAL A 910 9.18 -24.76 -24.40
N VAL A 911 8.81 -23.52 -24.15
CA VAL A 911 9.35 -22.36 -24.86
C VAL A 911 10.40 -21.68 -23.99
N THR A 912 11.49 -21.26 -24.60
CA THR A 912 12.66 -20.72 -23.91
C THR A 912 12.83 -19.21 -24.10
N ARG A 913 13.51 -18.57 -23.14
CA ARG A 913 14.04 -17.20 -23.27
C ARG A 913 15.40 -17.12 -22.58
N ARG A 914 16.30 -16.32 -23.14
CA ARG A 914 17.65 -16.09 -22.62
C ARG A 914 17.85 -14.63 -22.20
N ARG A 915 18.40 -14.46 -21.00
CA ARG A 915 19.02 -13.22 -20.52
C ARG A 915 20.52 -13.44 -20.35
N GLN A 916 21.32 -12.39 -20.36
CA GLN A 916 22.78 -12.52 -20.33
C GLN A 916 23.42 -11.40 -19.49
N PHE A 917 24.39 -11.76 -18.65
CA PHE A 917 25.30 -10.81 -18.01
C PHE A 917 26.73 -11.33 -18.15
N GLY A 918 27.63 -10.52 -18.71
CA GLY A 918 28.99 -10.94 -18.99
C GLY A 918 29.04 -12.25 -19.79
N SER A 919 29.79 -13.22 -19.29
CA SER A 919 29.94 -14.58 -19.85
C SER A 919 28.81 -15.56 -19.46
N THR A 920 27.86 -15.15 -18.61
CA THR A 920 26.84 -16.02 -18.00
C THR A 920 25.48 -15.86 -18.66
N ASP A 921 24.85 -17.00 -18.98
CA ASP A 921 23.49 -17.06 -19.51
C ASP A 921 22.47 -17.43 -18.44
N TYR A 922 21.30 -16.80 -18.51
CA TYR A 922 20.15 -17.07 -17.67
C TYR A 922 19.02 -17.57 -18.57
N VAL A 923 18.76 -18.87 -18.51
CA VAL A 923 17.81 -19.55 -19.39
C VAL A 923 16.52 -19.81 -18.64
N PHE A 924 15.45 -19.20 -19.14
CA PHE A 924 14.09 -19.46 -18.74
C PHE A 924 13.51 -20.54 -19.64
N ALA A 925 12.91 -21.57 -19.06
CA ALA A 925 12.12 -22.56 -19.79
C ALA A 925 10.71 -22.57 -19.18
N VAL A 926 9.70 -22.30 -20.00
CA VAL A 926 8.30 -22.19 -19.56
C VAL A 926 7.47 -23.25 -20.26
N ASN A 927 6.73 -24.03 -19.47
CA ASN A 927 5.85 -25.06 -19.97
C ASN A 927 4.48 -24.48 -20.35
N ASP A 928 4.21 -24.41 -21.65
CA ASP A 928 2.98 -23.94 -22.29
C ASP A 928 1.98 -25.09 -22.57
N HIS A 929 2.30 -26.32 -22.14
CA HIS A 929 1.43 -27.48 -22.37
C HIS A 929 0.17 -27.39 -21.51
N ARG A 930 -1.00 -27.29 -22.16
CA ARG A 930 -2.30 -27.08 -21.50
C ARG A 930 -3.39 -28.00 -22.05
N ASP A 931 -4.47 -28.14 -21.29
CA ASP A 931 -5.71 -28.83 -21.62
C ASP A 931 -6.91 -28.08 -21.04
N PHE A 932 -8.13 -28.48 -21.43
CA PHE A 932 -9.36 -27.96 -20.87
C PHE A 932 -9.58 -28.46 -19.43
N GLY A 933 -9.80 -27.52 -18.52
CA GLY A 933 -10.10 -27.82 -17.12
C GLY A 933 -11.61 -27.82 -16.81
N THR A 934 -11.92 -27.92 -15.52
CA THR A 934 -13.31 -27.92 -15.02
C THR A 934 -13.83 -26.54 -14.64
N TYR A 935 -13.01 -25.48 -14.78
CA TYR A 935 -13.35 -24.14 -14.33
C TYR A 935 -14.07 -23.34 -15.42
N VAL A 936 -13.50 -23.30 -16.63
CA VAL A 936 -14.06 -22.69 -17.85
C VAL A 936 -13.86 -23.57 -19.10
N GLY A 937 -13.12 -24.68 -19.01
CA GLY A 937 -12.69 -25.47 -20.16
C GLY A 937 -13.85 -26.09 -20.96
N SER A 938 -14.99 -26.34 -20.32
CA SER A 938 -16.19 -26.85 -20.97
C SER A 938 -16.80 -25.90 -22.03
N TYR A 939 -16.36 -24.65 -22.08
CA TYR A 939 -16.73 -23.69 -23.12
C TYR A 939 -15.84 -23.76 -24.37
N GLY A 940 -14.69 -24.45 -24.30
CA GLY A 940 -13.77 -24.64 -25.44
C GLY A 940 -12.96 -23.40 -25.85
N LEU A 941 -13.09 -22.28 -25.12
CA LEU A 941 -12.47 -20.99 -25.47
C LEU A 941 -11.10 -20.77 -24.83
N VAL A 942 -10.79 -21.49 -23.75
CA VAL A 942 -9.53 -21.39 -23.01
C VAL A 942 -9.17 -22.78 -22.50
N MET A 943 -7.91 -23.19 -22.68
CA MET A 943 -7.33 -24.35 -22.01
C MET A 943 -6.68 -23.87 -20.71
N GLU A 944 -7.38 -23.98 -19.57
CA GLU A 944 -6.97 -23.36 -18.31
C GLU A 944 -6.09 -24.23 -17.40
N ASP A 945 -6.05 -25.55 -17.65
CA ASP A 945 -5.25 -26.50 -16.88
C ASP A 945 -3.94 -26.81 -17.62
N GLY A 946 -2.84 -26.84 -16.88
CA GLY A 946 -1.53 -27.21 -17.39
C GLY A 946 -1.28 -28.71 -17.31
N LEU A 947 -0.45 -29.22 -18.22
CA LEU A 947 0.04 -30.59 -18.23
C LEU A 947 1.56 -30.61 -18.00
N PRO A 948 2.12 -31.64 -17.36
CA PRO A 948 3.57 -31.76 -17.24
C PRO A 948 4.23 -31.95 -18.60
N SER A 949 5.47 -31.52 -18.71
CA SER A 949 6.28 -31.67 -19.93
C SER A 949 7.68 -32.15 -19.58
N THR A 950 8.25 -32.97 -20.48
CA THR A 950 9.69 -33.25 -20.49
C THR A 950 10.30 -32.63 -21.73
N THR A 951 11.53 -32.16 -21.64
CA THR A 951 12.29 -31.63 -22.76
C THR A 951 13.79 -31.87 -22.56
N THR A 952 14.56 -31.80 -23.63
CA THR A 952 16.00 -31.57 -23.56
C THR A 952 16.26 -30.16 -24.07
N LEU A 953 16.77 -29.30 -23.20
CA LEU A 953 17.27 -28.00 -23.62
C LEU A 953 18.62 -28.17 -24.31
N SER A 954 18.82 -27.46 -25.42
CA SER A 954 20.10 -27.39 -26.12
C SER A 954 20.59 -25.95 -26.13
N LEU A 955 21.80 -25.71 -25.63
CA LEU A 955 22.42 -24.39 -25.61
C LEU A 955 23.63 -24.42 -26.53
N GLN A 956 23.78 -23.37 -27.35
CA GLN A 956 24.92 -23.20 -28.26
C GLN A 956 26.17 -22.75 -27.48
N ARG A 957 26.64 -23.60 -26.57
CA ARG A 957 27.86 -23.42 -25.77
C ARG A 957 28.67 -24.72 -25.78
N PRO A 958 30.01 -24.66 -25.93
CA PRO A 958 30.84 -25.87 -25.90
C PRO A 958 30.95 -26.47 -24.50
N THR A 959 31.00 -25.63 -23.47
CA THR A 959 31.15 -26.01 -22.05
C THR A 959 30.42 -25.02 -21.15
N GLY A 960 30.19 -25.41 -19.90
CA GLY A 960 29.63 -24.53 -18.87
C GLY A 960 29.13 -25.32 -17.66
N PHE A 961 28.91 -24.60 -16.55
CA PHE A 961 28.37 -25.12 -15.31
C PHE A 961 26.95 -24.59 -15.13
N VAL A 962 25.99 -25.49 -14.88
CA VAL A 962 24.57 -25.16 -14.85
C VAL A 962 24.07 -25.21 -13.41
N TYR A 963 23.34 -24.18 -13.01
CA TYR A 963 22.73 -24.07 -11.68
C TYR A 963 21.23 -23.85 -11.83
N ASP A 964 20.44 -24.61 -11.08
CA ASP A 964 19.01 -24.40 -10.92
C ASP A 964 18.79 -23.41 -9.77
N LEU A 965 18.35 -22.19 -10.12
CA LEU A 965 18.19 -21.11 -9.14
C LEU A 965 16.95 -21.29 -8.23
N LEU A 966 16.02 -22.18 -8.59
CA LEU A 966 14.84 -22.47 -7.76
C LEU A 966 15.12 -23.54 -6.71
N SER A 967 16.04 -24.47 -7.01
CA SER A 967 16.46 -25.51 -6.05
C SER A 967 17.84 -25.29 -5.44
N ALA A 968 18.51 -24.18 -5.79
CA ALA A 968 19.83 -23.78 -5.29
C ALA A 968 20.87 -24.90 -5.37
N ARG A 969 20.97 -25.53 -6.55
CA ARG A 969 21.90 -26.63 -6.79
C ARG A 969 22.50 -26.61 -8.18
N GLU A 970 23.71 -27.17 -8.29
CA GLU A 970 24.32 -27.50 -9.57
C GLU A 970 23.58 -28.66 -10.25
N VAL A 971 23.39 -28.55 -11.56
CA VAL A 971 22.79 -29.58 -12.40
C VAL A 971 23.84 -29.99 -13.43
N GLN A 972 24.04 -31.30 -13.61
CA GLN A 972 25.04 -31.82 -14.55
C GLN A 972 24.50 -31.75 -15.98
N PRO A 973 25.08 -30.91 -16.87
CA PRO A 973 24.74 -30.95 -18.27
C PRO A 973 25.37 -32.19 -18.93
N THR A 974 24.81 -32.58 -20.06
CA THR A 974 25.42 -33.56 -20.98
C THR A 974 25.96 -32.84 -22.20
N THR A 975 27.06 -33.32 -22.79
CA THR A 975 27.55 -32.77 -24.07
C THR A 975 26.79 -33.41 -25.22
N ALA A 976 26.33 -32.60 -26.18
CA ALA A 976 25.65 -33.11 -27.38
C ALA A 976 26.53 -34.11 -28.13
N LYS A 977 25.95 -35.23 -28.57
CA LYS A 977 26.65 -36.29 -29.34
C LYS A 977 27.26 -35.79 -30.66
N THR A 978 26.78 -34.66 -31.18
CA THR A 978 27.23 -34.01 -32.43
C THR A 978 28.31 -32.94 -32.23
N GLY A 979 28.73 -32.66 -30.98
CA GLY A 979 30.02 -32.01 -30.69
C GLY A 979 30.05 -30.50 -30.47
N SER A 980 28.93 -29.78 -30.37
CA SER A 980 28.99 -28.31 -30.14
C SER A 980 27.79 -27.71 -29.39
N GLY A 981 27.37 -28.31 -28.28
CA GLY A 981 26.31 -27.75 -27.43
C GLY A 981 26.16 -28.44 -26.08
N LEU A 982 25.73 -27.69 -25.06
CA LEU A 982 25.30 -28.24 -23.78
C LEU A 982 23.86 -28.72 -23.92
N GLN A 983 23.58 -29.94 -23.44
CA GLN A 983 22.25 -30.54 -23.40
C GLN A 983 21.82 -30.79 -21.96
N LEU A 984 20.60 -30.38 -21.63
CA LEU A 984 20.06 -30.52 -20.30
C LEU A 984 18.65 -31.15 -20.35
N PRO A 985 18.48 -32.40 -19.87
CA PRO A 985 17.15 -32.95 -19.69
C PRO A 985 16.43 -32.22 -18.56
N LEU A 986 15.19 -31.81 -18.80
CA LEU A 986 14.32 -31.15 -17.84
C LEU A 986 12.94 -31.80 -17.79
N ALA A 987 12.37 -31.82 -16.60
CA ALA A 987 10.97 -32.13 -16.35
C ALA A 987 10.31 -30.92 -15.68
N LEU A 988 9.24 -30.42 -16.30
CA LEU A 988 8.49 -29.26 -15.84
C LEU A 988 7.09 -29.68 -15.43
N GLY A 989 6.63 -29.18 -14.29
CA GLY A 989 5.23 -29.34 -13.89
C GLY A 989 4.26 -28.53 -14.77
N PRO A 990 2.95 -28.71 -14.57
CA PRO A 990 1.90 -27.90 -15.21
C PRO A 990 2.15 -26.39 -15.15
N CYS A 991 2.19 -25.73 -16.31
CA CYS A 991 2.43 -24.29 -16.44
C CYS A 991 3.66 -23.77 -15.68
N ALA A 992 4.59 -24.64 -15.31
CA ALA A 992 5.76 -24.29 -14.53
C ALA A 992 6.82 -23.61 -15.39
N GLY A 993 7.60 -22.74 -14.77
CA GLY A 993 8.83 -22.24 -15.34
C GLY A 993 10.03 -22.70 -14.52
N GLN A 994 11.17 -22.72 -15.19
CA GLN A 994 12.47 -23.05 -14.63
C GLN A 994 13.45 -21.94 -15.01
N LEU A 995 14.30 -21.55 -14.06
CA LEU A 995 15.39 -20.61 -14.29
C LEU A 995 16.73 -21.30 -14.05
N LEU A 996 17.56 -21.31 -15.08
CA LEU A 996 18.89 -21.91 -15.06
C LEU A 996 19.94 -20.83 -15.26
N MET A 997 20.98 -20.84 -14.44
CA MET A 997 22.16 -20.00 -14.62
C MET A 997 23.29 -20.85 -15.18
N VAL A 998 23.85 -20.46 -16.32
CA VAL A 998 24.89 -21.19 -17.05
C VAL A 998 26.15 -20.34 -17.12
N THR A 999 27.10 -20.67 -16.25
CA THR A 999 28.35 -19.94 -16.07
C THR A 999 29.49 -20.60 -16.86
N GLU A 1000 30.50 -19.83 -17.23
CA GLU A 1000 31.72 -20.37 -17.86
C GLU A 1000 32.60 -21.15 -16.86
N ARG A 1001 32.65 -20.67 -15.61
CA ARG A 1001 33.52 -21.18 -14.53
C ARG A 1001 32.67 -21.62 -13.33
N PRO A 1002 33.06 -22.68 -12.59
CA PRO A 1002 32.24 -23.22 -11.52
C PRO A 1002 32.25 -22.31 -10.28
N ILE A 1003 31.13 -22.27 -9.57
CA ILE A 1003 31.07 -21.72 -8.21
C ILE A 1003 31.79 -22.68 -7.26
N ARG A 1004 32.91 -22.24 -6.66
CA ARG A 1004 33.66 -23.05 -5.69
C ARG A 1004 33.54 -22.52 -4.27
N GLU A 1005 33.61 -21.21 -4.11
CA GLU A 1005 33.69 -20.57 -2.79
C GLU A 1005 32.73 -19.39 -2.67
N LEU A 1006 32.22 -19.20 -1.47
CA LEU A 1006 31.52 -17.99 -1.02
C LEU A 1006 32.37 -17.37 0.08
N LEU A 1007 32.95 -16.22 -0.20
CA LEU A 1007 33.80 -15.48 0.72
C LEU A 1007 32.98 -14.35 1.36
N LEU A 1008 33.16 -14.16 2.66
CA LEU A 1008 32.56 -13.06 3.40
C LEU A 1008 33.63 -12.46 4.32
N SER A 1009 33.84 -11.16 4.16
CA SER A 1009 34.80 -10.38 4.95
C SER A 1009 34.06 -9.29 5.70
N ALA A 1010 34.24 -9.23 7.01
CA ALA A 1010 33.71 -8.19 7.88
C ALA A 1010 34.75 -7.88 8.98
N PRO A 1011 34.80 -6.65 9.50
CA PRO A 1011 35.60 -6.32 10.67
C PRO A 1011 35.25 -7.22 11.87
N SER A 1012 36.25 -7.67 12.63
CA SER A 1012 36.00 -8.56 13.80
C SER A 1012 35.38 -7.84 14.99
N ALA A 1013 35.38 -6.51 15.00
CA ALA A 1013 34.84 -5.67 16.05
C ALA A 1013 34.30 -4.37 15.47
N ALA A 1014 33.31 -3.80 16.17
CA ALA A 1014 32.72 -2.50 15.88
C ALA A 1014 32.25 -1.83 17.19
N GLN A 1015 31.94 -0.55 17.11
CA GLN A 1015 31.33 0.22 18.20
C GLN A 1015 29.87 0.56 17.88
N ARG A 1016 29.07 0.77 18.93
CA ARG A 1016 27.73 1.34 18.77
C ARG A 1016 27.83 2.70 18.07
N GLY A 1017 26.95 2.95 17.11
CA GLY A 1017 26.97 4.16 16.28
C GLY A 1017 27.96 4.11 15.11
N GLU A 1018 28.78 3.06 15.00
CA GLU A 1018 29.74 2.88 13.91
C GLU A 1018 29.09 2.16 12.72
N SER A 1019 29.54 2.52 11.52
CA SER A 1019 29.24 1.79 10.28
C SER A 1019 30.40 0.89 9.89
N ILE A 1020 30.12 -0.37 9.60
CA ILE A 1020 31.09 -1.31 9.02
C ILE A 1020 30.70 -1.65 7.59
N VAL A 1021 31.70 -2.04 6.80
CA VAL A 1021 31.49 -2.57 5.46
C VAL A 1021 31.71 -4.07 5.46
N VAL A 1022 30.76 -4.80 4.86
CA VAL A 1022 30.81 -6.24 4.64
C VAL A 1022 30.97 -6.49 3.15
N ASP A 1023 32.03 -7.21 2.79
CA ASP A 1023 32.29 -7.62 1.41
C ASP A 1023 31.96 -9.11 1.25
N ILE A 1024 31.12 -9.41 0.26
CA ILE A 1024 30.73 -10.77 -0.11
C ILE A 1024 31.19 -11.02 -1.55
N ALA A 1025 31.86 -12.15 -1.79
CA ALA A 1025 32.28 -12.55 -3.13
C ALA A 1025 31.98 -14.02 -3.39
N VAL A 1026 31.36 -14.32 -4.52
CA VAL A 1026 31.20 -15.68 -5.05
C VAL A 1026 32.27 -15.92 -6.10
N THR A 1027 33.10 -16.94 -5.92
CA THR A 1027 34.32 -17.14 -6.72
C THR A 1027 34.46 -18.57 -7.22
N ASP A 1028 35.32 -18.76 -8.21
CA ASP A 1028 35.79 -20.08 -8.66
C ASP A 1028 37.03 -20.59 -7.88
N GLY A 1029 37.33 -19.95 -6.75
CA GLY A 1029 38.55 -20.13 -5.95
C GLY A 1029 39.73 -19.25 -6.38
N THR A 1030 39.61 -18.48 -7.47
CA THR A 1030 40.66 -17.56 -7.94
C THR A 1030 40.17 -16.14 -8.16
N GLN A 1031 38.99 -15.97 -8.76
CA GLN A 1031 38.41 -14.66 -9.05
C GLN A 1031 36.86 -14.73 -9.00
N PRO A 1032 36.18 -13.59 -8.82
CA PRO A 1032 34.71 -13.54 -8.82
C PRO A 1032 34.09 -14.17 -10.06
N ILE A 1033 32.92 -14.76 -9.90
CA ILE A 1033 32.13 -15.29 -11.01
C ILE A 1033 31.52 -14.12 -11.79
N ASP A 1034 31.70 -14.12 -13.10
CA ASP A 1034 31.19 -13.08 -14.00
C ASP A 1034 29.69 -13.30 -14.28
N ALA A 1035 28.88 -12.99 -13.26
CA ALA A 1035 27.43 -13.18 -13.22
C ALA A 1035 26.81 -12.21 -12.21
N VAL A 1036 25.49 -12.01 -12.28
CA VAL A 1036 24.68 -11.51 -11.17
C VAL A 1036 24.17 -12.71 -10.37
N LEU A 1037 24.68 -12.94 -9.16
CA LEU A 1037 24.25 -14.08 -8.34
C LEU A 1037 23.23 -13.69 -7.27
N PRO A 1038 22.13 -14.46 -7.11
CA PRO A 1038 21.21 -14.25 -6.01
C PRO A 1038 21.84 -14.64 -4.67
N LEU A 1039 21.74 -13.75 -3.68
CA LEU A 1039 22.25 -13.93 -2.32
C LEU A 1039 21.13 -13.76 -1.30
N GLU A 1040 21.15 -14.56 -0.24
CA GLU A 1040 20.44 -14.31 1.02
C GLU A 1040 21.48 -13.89 2.07
N VAL A 1041 21.25 -12.77 2.75
CA VAL A 1041 22.09 -12.26 3.83
C VAL A 1041 21.25 -12.14 5.09
N ARG A 1042 21.76 -12.64 6.21
CA ARG A 1042 21.12 -12.57 7.53
C ARG A 1042 22.10 -11.94 8.52
N ILE A 1043 21.70 -10.85 9.15
CA ILE A 1043 22.46 -10.16 10.19
C ILE A 1043 21.71 -10.41 11.50
N ILE A 1044 22.35 -11.13 12.42
CA ILE A 1044 21.70 -11.68 13.61
C ILE A 1044 22.39 -11.12 14.86
N ASP A 1045 21.61 -10.55 15.75
CA ASP A 1045 22.10 -10.01 17.01
C ASP A 1045 22.43 -11.11 18.05
N PRO A 1046 23.03 -10.78 19.20
CA PRO A 1046 23.38 -11.76 20.22
C PRO A 1046 22.20 -12.50 20.88
N GLU A 1047 20.95 -12.07 20.66
CA GLU A 1047 19.73 -12.74 21.12
C GLU A 1047 19.07 -13.59 20.03
N GLY A 1048 19.60 -13.57 18.81
CA GLY A 1048 19.05 -14.31 17.68
C GLY A 1048 18.03 -13.53 16.86
N ALA A 1049 17.85 -12.22 17.10
CA ALA A 1049 16.96 -11.39 16.32
C ALA A 1049 17.63 -10.91 15.02
N GLU A 1050 16.88 -10.92 13.91
CA GLU A 1050 17.34 -10.37 12.64
C GLU A 1050 17.34 -8.84 12.69
N ALA A 1051 18.41 -8.24 12.19
CA ALA A 1051 18.58 -6.80 12.08
C ALA A 1051 18.35 -6.31 10.66
N GLU A 1052 18.28 -4.98 10.54
CA GLU A 1052 18.20 -4.27 9.25
C GLU A 1052 19.28 -4.76 8.27
N PHE A 1053 18.96 -4.75 6.98
CA PHE A 1053 19.77 -5.30 5.88
C PHE A 1053 19.87 -6.84 5.85
N SER A 1054 19.07 -7.54 6.65
CA SER A 1054 18.76 -8.95 6.40
C SER A 1054 17.77 -9.07 5.23
N GLY A 1055 18.03 -9.96 4.29
CA GLY A 1055 17.17 -10.26 3.14
C GLY A 1055 17.94 -10.64 1.89
N TYR A 1056 17.35 -10.39 0.71
CA TYR A 1056 17.88 -10.85 -0.57
C TYR A 1056 18.59 -9.75 -1.35
N TYR A 1057 19.66 -10.13 -2.04
CA TYR A 1057 20.55 -9.26 -2.81
C TYR A 1057 20.91 -9.89 -4.16
N GLY A 1058 21.45 -9.09 -5.09
CA GLY A 1058 22.07 -9.57 -6.32
C GLY A 1058 23.53 -9.16 -6.37
N ALA A 1059 24.44 -10.12 -6.31
CA ALA A 1059 25.88 -9.91 -6.37
C ALA A 1059 26.33 -9.74 -7.83
N VAL A 1060 26.37 -8.49 -8.30
CA VAL A 1060 26.79 -8.13 -9.66
C VAL A 1060 28.29 -8.37 -9.84
N GLY A 1061 28.67 -9.08 -10.91
CA GLY A 1061 30.05 -9.49 -11.12
C GLY A 1061 30.56 -10.45 -10.03
N GLY A 1062 29.65 -11.19 -9.40
CA GLY A 1062 29.94 -12.10 -8.30
C GLY A 1062 30.34 -11.41 -7.00
N GLN A 1063 30.06 -10.12 -6.85
CA GLN A 1063 30.41 -9.34 -5.66
C GLN A 1063 29.22 -8.56 -5.12
N GLN A 1064 29.17 -8.40 -3.80
CA GLN A 1064 28.21 -7.54 -3.12
C GLN A 1064 28.89 -6.87 -1.93
N GLN A 1065 28.64 -5.57 -1.77
CA GLN A 1065 29.07 -4.81 -0.61
C GLN A 1065 27.84 -4.33 0.17
N ILE A 1066 27.87 -4.46 1.51
CA ILE A 1066 26.78 -4.06 2.40
C ILE A 1066 27.37 -3.20 3.52
N SER A 1067 26.84 -1.98 3.70
CA SER A 1067 27.13 -1.15 4.87
C SER A 1067 26.18 -1.53 6.00
N ILE A 1068 26.71 -1.98 7.13
CA ILE A 1068 25.93 -2.25 8.35
C ILE A 1068 26.18 -1.10 9.31
N ASP A 1069 25.13 -0.37 9.64
CA ASP A 1069 25.20 0.75 10.59
C ASP A 1069 24.70 0.26 11.94
N PHE A 1070 25.58 0.11 12.93
CA PHE A 1070 25.15 -0.26 14.28
C PHE A 1070 24.53 0.93 15.00
N ALA A 1071 23.33 0.77 15.54
CA ALA A 1071 22.63 1.82 16.25
C ALA A 1071 23.29 2.13 17.62
N PRO A 1072 23.11 3.36 18.15
CA PRO A 1072 23.58 3.71 19.50
C PRO A 1072 23.03 2.82 20.62
N ASN A 1073 21.88 2.17 20.41
CA ASN A 1073 21.22 1.29 21.37
C ASN A 1073 21.22 -0.19 20.95
N ASP A 1074 22.02 -0.58 19.94
CA ASP A 1074 22.15 -1.97 19.52
C ASP A 1074 22.76 -2.85 20.61
N ARG A 1075 22.36 -4.11 20.68
CA ARG A 1075 22.80 -5.00 21.76
C ARG A 1075 24.30 -5.27 21.67
N LEU A 1076 25.01 -5.11 22.79
CA LEU A 1076 26.43 -5.46 22.88
C LEU A 1076 26.61 -6.99 22.84
N GLY A 1077 27.70 -7.45 22.25
CA GLY A 1077 27.99 -8.89 22.15
C GLY A 1077 28.50 -9.27 20.77
N VAL A 1078 28.44 -10.56 20.46
CA VAL A 1078 28.87 -11.10 19.16
C VAL A 1078 27.66 -11.19 18.25
N TRP A 1079 27.73 -10.48 17.13
CA TRP A 1079 26.76 -10.51 16.05
C TRP A 1079 27.22 -11.50 14.98
N GLU A 1080 26.29 -12.22 14.36
CA GLU A 1080 26.55 -13.13 13.24
C GLU A 1080 26.08 -12.48 11.94
N ILE A 1081 26.95 -12.45 10.93
CA ILE A 1081 26.60 -12.08 9.56
C ILE A 1081 26.74 -13.33 8.72
N ARG A 1082 25.62 -13.87 8.25
CA ARG A 1082 25.56 -15.08 7.43
C ARG A 1082 25.17 -14.72 6.00
N ALA A 1083 25.90 -15.25 5.03
CA ALA A 1083 25.52 -15.17 3.62
C ALA A 1083 25.31 -16.57 3.04
N ARG A 1084 24.35 -16.69 2.13
CA ARG A 1084 24.09 -17.86 1.31
C ARG A 1084 23.98 -17.42 -0.14
N GLU A 1085 24.73 -18.05 -1.04
CA GLU A 1085 24.49 -17.89 -2.47
C GLU A 1085 23.44 -18.91 -2.94
N LEU A 1086 22.46 -18.45 -3.72
CA LEU A 1086 21.27 -19.22 -4.06
C LEU A 1086 21.42 -19.98 -5.39
N ALA A 1087 22.62 -20.03 -5.99
CA ALA A 1087 22.88 -20.81 -7.19
C ALA A 1087 23.35 -22.24 -6.86
N SER A 1088 24.37 -22.38 -6.01
CA SER A 1088 24.89 -23.68 -5.55
C SER A 1088 24.56 -24.02 -4.10
N GLY A 1089 23.98 -23.07 -3.35
CA GLY A 1089 23.52 -23.25 -1.97
C GLY A 1089 24.61 -23.14 -0.90
N LYS A 1090 25.82 -22.71 -1.26
CA LYS A 1090 26.93 -22.51 -0.30
C LYS A 1090 26.61 -21.41 0.68
N THR A 1091 27.08 -21.60 1.91
CA THR A 1091 26.91 -20.65 3.01
C THR A 1091 28.27 -20.31 3.63
N THR A 1092 28.36 -19.12 4.20
CA THR A 1092 29.49 -18.68 5.01
C THR A 1092 29.00 -17.71 6.08
N ALA A 1093 29.80 -17.49 7.12
CA ALA A 1093 29.48 -16.55 8.18
C ALA A 1093 30.74 -15.84 8.68
N ALA A 1094 30.58 -14.59 9.12
CA ALA A 1094 31.55 -13.89 9.93
C ALA A 1094 30.90 -13.37 11.21
N TYR A 1095 31.73 -12.99 12.17
CA TYR A 1095 31.30 -12.56 13.49
C TYR A 1095 31.91 -11.20 13.81
N VAL A 1096 31.07 -10.30 14.33
CA VAL A 1096 31.48 -8.94 14.72
C VAL A 1096 31.18 -8.76 16.19
N LYS A 1097 32.20 -8.43 17.00
CA LYS A 1097 32.01 -8.08 18.41
C LYS A 1097 31.66 -6.60 18.54
N LEU A 1098 30.42 -6.29 18.93
CA LEU A 1098 29.95 -4.94 19.19
C LEU A 1098 30.25 -4.52 20.64
N SER A 1099 30.85 -3.33 20.81
CA SER A 1099 31.25 -2.74 22.10
C SER A 1099 30.69 -1.31 22.25
N SER A 1100 30.69 -0.77 23.49
CA SER A 1100 30.14 0.56 23.82
C SER A 1100 31.18 1.70 23.75
N GLU A 1101 32.28 1.51 23.02
CA GLU A 1101 33.60 2.18 23.13
C GLU A 1101 34.56 1.57 24.19
N THR A 1102 35.87 1.80 23.97
CA THR A 1102 37.07 1.02 24.36
C THR A 1102 37.63 1.49 25.73
N PRO A 1103 38.45 0.67 26.45
CA PRO A 1103 38.60 0.65 27.91
C PRO A 1103 39.16 1.90 28.58
#